data_AF-A0A353E8U9-F1
#
_entry.id   AF-A0A353E8U9-F1
#
_cell.length_a   1.000
_cell.length_b   1.000
_cell.length_c   1.000
_cell.angle_alpha   90.00
_cell.angle_beta   90.00
_cell.angle_gamma   90.00
#
_symmetry.space_group_name_H-M   'P 1'
#
loop_
_entity.id
_entity.type
_entity.pdbx_description
1 polymer ?
#
loop_
_entity_poly.entity_id
_entity_poly.type
_entity_poly.pdbx_seq_one_letter_code
_entity_poly.pdbx_strand_id
1 'polypeptide(L)'
;KLTEEEIQLKVNSSESLFQFLRTVKSVEYFRWMNLIQPFLKSMNVPQLEELYKLLKPVKPDNNVVSCIAIALSSYGEVDKANSILEGLFDNSDPKGWDLYWDGGSRQSILRALVEIDTKQWRPKALACLVDDYIGEYRYPSNLIRNLPEIVDILFEDKDVLPIWKEIKEHAYQLDAFEQGAENPPALFDEIGEKRGADLLIEFAFDMLDVAIPELGVMAHQAIVDLVEIEANWPEILGQVVRRIDTVGLAQVQVVSLLRSLANNYKGFVLQFKEEIYSLCASEDFTVRMMALGLSSRLEIEGRLPSHERSKLPLIYDLELPEIRNRKEAIPFSAIRPGETLPDVDDPIELLRPLMTEAKLVADMSNVSFENLAYRVYEFMKTLIPENEWNKQAEQIYRNWLGGIGLKLTYHRLKPKVAKLALSYVVCELLDAGRILPQEVDLLRAIFKRSDELLLVLEPAIRPACIVVPKAEDRNISHNHDEWLGNIEQGITQFVDRIDTEKQIIGELTTWSWLDWDLPTEVRMSTVCHPEWNDDVEVTSPYAFFPSMKHWSASDYPKINFTNEPSLVIYGTGAYIDHGGVEWLALNPSIGLLLGWSVSDAGVFRWINQKGDVMVESIYWKDGSISRQPPKMDDICSNGWLVIASDEAVEKIREVTGKAIKVNAVIRSYGRNTYNPDTTSIQQRINW
;
A
#
# COMPACT_ATOMS: atom_id res chain seq x y z
N LYS A 1 18.78 10.48 35.21
CA LYS A 1 17.47 9.87 34.89
C LYS A 1 17.42 8.58 35.71
N LEU A 2 16.36 8.35 36.49
CA LEU A 2 16.17 7.12 37.26
C LEU A 2 15.04 6.32 36.60
N THR A 3 15.17 5.00 36.51
CA THR A 3 14.10 4.13 35.99
C THR A 3 13.04 3.85 37.08
N GLU A 4 11.85 3.38 36.67
CA GLU A 4 10.78 3.01 37.61
C GLU A 4 11.24 1.94 38.61
N GLU A 5 12.00 0.95 38.15
CA GLU A 5 12.59 -0.11 38.97
C GLU A 5 13.62 0.41 39.98
N GLU A 6 14.49 1.34 39.57
CA GLU A 6 15.47 1.97 40.46
C GLU A 6 14.81 2.82 41.56
N ILE A 7 13.65 3.42 41.26
CA ILE A 7 12.88 4.22 42.22
C ILE A 7 12.17 3.32 43.22
N GLN A 8 11.55 2.22 42.76
CA GLN A 8 10.88 1.25 43.64
C GLN A 8 11.85 0.60 44.64
N LEU A 9 13.12 0.39 44.26
CA LEU A 9 14.15 -0.11 45.18
C LEU A 9 14.60 0.92 46.23
N LYS A 10 14.47 2.21 45.94
CA LYS A 10 14.89 3.32 46.83
C LYS A 10 13.79 3.78 47.78
N VAL A 11 12.53 3.52 47.47
CA VAL A 11 11.37 3.92 48.27
C VAL A 11 10.83 2.72 49.05
N ASN A 12 11.18 2.63 50.33
CA ASN A 12 10.79 1.52 51.21
C ASN A 12 9.91 1.95 52.40
N SER A 13 9.61 3.24 52.51
CA SER A 13 8.81 3.86 53.58
C SER A 13 8.17 5.16 53.10
N SER A 14 7.11 5.62 53.79
CA SER A 14 6.48 6.92 53.52
C SER A 14 7.47 8.10 53.63
N GLU A 15 8.43 8.02 54.55
CA GLU A 15 9.46 9.06 54.70
C GLU A 15 10.43 9.08 53.51
N SER A 16 10.87 7.90 53.05
CA SER A 16 11.72 7.79 51.84
C SER A 16 10.98 8.26 50.58
N LEU A 17 9.66 8.07 50.52
CA LEU A 17 8.81 8.57 49.43
C LEU A 17 8.78 10.10 49.41
N PHE A 18 8.58 10.76 50.56
CA PHE A 18 8.59 12.22 50.63
C PHE A 18 9.96 12.82 50.30
N GLN A 19 11.03 12.19 50.77
CA GLN A 19 12.38 12.61 50.40
C GLN A 19 12.60 12.51 48.89
N PHE A 20 12.18 11.40 48.28
CA PHE A 20 12.25 11.23 46.84
C PHE A 20 11.44 12.30 46.10
N LEU A 21 10.17 12.48 46.44
CA LEU A 21 9.28 13.46 45.79
C LEU A 21 9.83 14.90 45.85
N ARG A 22 10.46 15.28 46.97
CA ARG A 22 11.11 16.61 47.10
C ARG A 22 12.31 16.80 46.18
N THR A 23 12.92 15.73 45.66
CA THR A 23 14.05 15.80 44.72
C THR A 23 13.63 15.84 43.25
N VAL A 24 12.35 15.59 42.95
CA VAL A 24 11.83 15.54 41.58
C VAL A 24 11.75 16.96 41.01
N LYS A 25 12.48 17.21 39.91
CA LYS A 25 12.49 18.51 39.21
C LYS A 25 11.57 18.54 37.98
N SER A 26 11.47 17.44 37.26
CA SER A 26 10.64 17.27 36.07
C SER A 26 10.38 15.78 35.81
N VAL A 27 9.26 15.47 35.15
CA VAL A 27 8.84 14.10 34.79
C VAL A 27 8.25 14.13 33.38
N GLU A 28 8.70 13.23 32.50
CA GLU A 28 8.12 13.03 31.15
C GLU A 28 6.84 12.17 31.24
N TYR A 29 6.91 11.02 31.92
CA TYR A 29 5.76 10.16 32.28
C TYR A 29 6.17 9.21 33.43
N PHE A 30 5.32 9.03 34.45
CA PHE A 30 5.60 8.11 35.57
C PHE A 30 4.31 7.54 36.17
N ARG A 31 4.29 6.23 36.42
CA ARG A 31 3.14 5.52 37.02
C ARG A 31 3.12 5.70 38.54
N TRP A 32 2.75 6.89 38.99
CA TRP A 32 2.74 7.27 40.41
C TRP A 32 1.95 6.29 41.29
N MET A 33 0.86 5.72 40.76
CA MET A 33 0.02 4.80 41.52
C MET A 33 0.78 3.58 42.05
N ASN A 34 1.66 2.99 41.23
CA ASN A 34 2.47 1.83 41.62
C ASN A 34 3.37 2.15 42.82
N LEU A 35 3.85 3.39 42.90
CA LEU A 35 4.76 3.83 43.95
C LEU A 35 4.02 4.16 45.25
N ILE A 36 2.85 4.78 45.18
CA ILE A 36 2.14 5.29 46.38
C ILE A 36 1.19 4.26 47.00
N GLN A 37 0.60 3.37 46.20
CA GLN A 37 -0.43 2.43 46.64
C GLN A 37 -0.06 1.59 47.87
N PRO A 38 1.19 1.09 48.02
CA PRO A 38 1.59 0.31 49.20
C PRO A 38 1.50 1.09 50.51
N PHE A 39 1.62 2.42 50.46
CA PHE A 39 1.73 3.26 51.66
C PHE A 39 0.42 3.92 52.06
N LEU A 40 -0.52 4.14 51.12
CA LEU A 40 -1.75 4.91 51.33
C LEU A 40 -2.56 4.46 52.56
N LYS A 41 -2.71 3.15 52.77
CA LYS A 41 -3.49 2.60 53.92
C LYS A 41 -2.85 2.84 55.28
N SER A 42 -1.54 3.11 55.32
CA SER A 42 -0.77 3.27 56.56
C SER A 42 -0.48 4.74 56.92
N MET A 43 -0.75 5.67 56.00
CA MET A 43 -0.51 7.09 56.21
C MET A 43 -1.61 7.72 57.05
N ASN A 44 -1.23 8.67 57.92
CA ASN A 44 -2.18 9.51 58.65
C ASN A 44 -2.57 10.76 57.83
N VAL A 45 -3.56 11.53 58.30
CA VAL A 45 -4.08 12.72 57.60
C VAL A 45 -2.97 13.73 57.23
N PRO A 46 -2.07 14.17 58.14
CA PRO A 46 -0.95 15.05 57.77
C PRO A 46 -0.04 14.50 56.67
N GLN A 47 0.23 13.18 56.68
CA GLN A 47 1.05 12.53 55.66
C GLN A 47 0.34 12.48 54.30
N LEU A 48 -0.97 12.25 54.26
CA LEU A 48 -1.76 12.27 53.03
C LEU A 48 -1.84 13.68 52.44
N GLU A 49 -1.98 14.71 53.27
CA GLU A 49 -1.96 16.11 52.84
C GLU A 49 -0.59 16.51 52.29
N GLU A 50 0.49 16.06 52.94
CA GLU A 50 1.85 16.28 52.47
C GLU A 50 2.11 15.56 51.14
N LEU A 51 1.65 14.32 50.99
CA LEU A 51 1.74 13.55 49.75
C LEU A 51 1.07 14.29 48.60
N TYR A 52 -0.18 14.75 48.80
CA TYR A 52 -0.93 15.52 47.81
C TYR A 52 -0.20 16.81 47.41
N LYS A 53 0.33 17.54 48.40
CA LYS A 53 1.07 18.79 48.16
C LYS A 53 2.36 18.57 47.36
N LEU A 54 3.10 17.49 47.64
CA LEU A 54 4.34 17.15 46.96
C LEU A 54 4.11 16.63 45.54
N LEU A 55 2.97 15.97 45.27
CA LEU A 55 2.63 15.49 43.94
C LEU A 55 2.03 16.58 43.05
N LYS A 56 1.34 17.59 43.59
CA LYS A 56 0.68 18.64 42.81
C LYS A 56 1.56 19.30 41.71
N PRO A 57 2.85 19.63 41.93
CA PRO A 57 3.70 20.25 40.90
C PRO A 57 4.01 19.32 39.71
N VAL A 58 3.98 18.00 39.91
CA VAL A 58 4.28 17.00 38.88
C VAL A 58 3.03 16.50 38.15
N LYS A 59 1.86 17.08 38.43
CA LYS A 59 0.57 16.79 37.78
C LYS A 59 0.32 15.27 37.63
N PRO A 60 0.16 14.53 38.76
CA PRO A 60 -0.11 13.10 38.70
C PRO A 60 -1.45 12.83 38.00
N ASP A 61 -1.66 11.59 37.58
CA ASP A 61 -2.94 11.15 37.04
C ASP A 61 -4.10 11.33 38.05
N ASN A 62 -5.32 11.46 37.54
CA ASN A 62 -6.50 11.70 38.38
C ASN A 62 -6.80 10.52 39.32
N ASN A 63 -6.39 9.29 38.95
CA ASN A 63 -6.58 8.11 39.77
C ASN A 63 -5.75 8.19 41.07
N VAL A 64 -4.50 8.64 40.98
CA VAL A 64 -3.60 8.87 42.12
C VAL A 64 -4.20 9.85 43.11
N VAL A 65 -4.69 10.98 42.63
CA VAL A 65 -5.31 11.98 43.51
C VAL A 65 -6.63 11.46 44.09
N SER A 66 -7.40 10.71 43.30
CA SER A 66 -8.66 10.09 43.76
C SER A 66 -8.43 9.08 44.89
N CYS A 67 -7.37 8.26 44.82
CA CYS A 67 -7.01 7.34 45.91
C CYS A 67 -6.56 8.07 47.18
N ILE A 68 -5.88 9.22 47.06
CA ILE A 68 -5.54 10.04 48.24
C ILE A 68 -6.81 10.62 48.88
N ALA A 69 -7.77 11.10 48.08
CA ALA A 69 -9.04 11.60 48.57
C ALA A 69 -9.87 10.52 49.29
N ILE A 70 -9.93 9.30 48.74
CA ILE A 70 -10.57 8.15 49.41
C ILE A 70 -9.91 7.85 50.76
N ALA A 71 -8.57 7.84 50.80
CA ALA A 71 -7.83 7.60 52.04
C ALA A 71 -8.12 8.69 53.09
N LEU A 72 -8.16 9.97 52.71
CA LEU A 72 -8.54 11.07 53.60
C LEU A 72 -9.96 10.90 54.15
N SER A 73 -10.91 10.52 53.29
CA SER A 73 -12.31 10.28 53.68
C SER A 73 -12.41 9.15 54.73
N SER A 74 -11.60 8.09 54.60
CA SER A 74 -11.58 6.98 55.57
C SER A 74 -11.17 7.40 56.99
N TYR A 75 -10.49 8.55 57.14
CA TYR A 75 -10.14 9.16 58.43
C TYR A 75 -11.15 10.22 58.91
N GLY A 76 -12.28 10.38 58.22
CA GLY A 76 -13.34 11.33 58.55
C GLY A 76 -13.20 12.71 57.89
N GLU A 77 -12.18 12.93 57.05
CA GLU A 77 -11.96 14.21 56.34
C GLU A 77 -12.77 14.29 55.03
N VAL A 78 -14.07 14.02 55.12
CA VAL A 78 -14.99 13.89 53.97
C VAL A 78 -15.09 15.20 53.17
N ASP A 79 -15.21 16.35 53.85
CA ASP A 79 -15.33 17.66 53.19
C ASP A 79 -14.08 18.01 52.37
N LYS A 80 -12.89 17.67 52.88
CA LYS A 80 -11.63 17.88 52.16
C LYS A 80 -11.50 16.94 50.97
N ALA A 81 -11.86 15.66 51.14
CA ALA A 81 -11.84 14.69 50.05
C ALA A 81 -12.77 15.12 48.90
N ASN A 82 -13.99 15.57 49.22
CA ASN A 82 -14.93 16.11 48.24
C ASN A 82 -14.38 17.35 47.54
N SER A 83 -13.82 18.31 48.27
CA SER A 83 -13.25 19.53 47.67
C SER A 83 -12.11 19.23 46.69
N ILE A 84 -11.25 18.23 46.99
CA ILE A 84 -10.18 17.80 46.07
C ILE A 84 -10.78 17.19 44.80
N LEU A 85 -11.77 16.30 44.94
CA LEU A 85 -12.38 15.58 43.82
C LEU A 85 -13.24 16.50 42.94
N GLU A 86 -13.98 17.44 43.52
CA GLU A 86 -14.73 18.47 42.77
C GLU A 86 -13.79 19.34 41.94
N GLY A 87 -12.66 19.77 42.50
CA GLY A 87 -11.65 20.52 41.75
C GLY A 87 -11.02 19.73 40.59
N LEU A 88 -10.92 18.40 40.70
CA LEU A 88 -10.51 17.55 39.57
C LEU A 88 -11.63 17.39 38.54
N PHE A 89 -12.86 17.24 39.01
CA PHE A 89 -14.03 17.08 38.16
C PHE A 89 -14.20 18.29 37.23
N ASP A 90 -14.09 19.50 37.77
CA ASP A 90 -14.19 20.76 37.02
C ASP A 90 -13.12 20.90 35.92
N ASN A 91 -12.00 20.20 36.05
CA ASN A 91 -10.89 20.20 35.09
C ASN A 91 -10.85 18.94 34.20
N SER A 92 -11.84 18.04 34.33
CA SER A 92 -11.92 16.80 33.55
C SER A 92 -12.81 16.98 32.30
N ASP A 93 -12.50 16.21 31.25
CA ASP A 93 -13.19 16.26 29.96
C ASP A 93 -14.25 15.13 29.86
N PRO A 94 -15.34 15.31 29.10
CA PRO A 94 -16.31 14.24 28.80
C PRO A 94 -15.67 12.96 28.21
N LYS A 95 -14.55 13.05 27.50
CA LYS A 95 -13.77 11.89 27.02
C LYS A 95 -13.24 11.02 28.15
N GLY A 96 -13.25 11.55 29.38
CA GLY A 96 -12.88 10.86 30.63
C GLY A 96 -13.73 9.65 31.00
N TRP A 97 -14.82 9.42 30.28
CA TRP A 97 -15.57 8.17 30.36
C TRP A 97 -14.90 7.01 29.62
N ASP A 98 -13.86 7.23 28.83
CA ASP A 98 -13.14 6.17 28.10
C ASP A 98 -11.73 5.95 28.66
N LEU A 99 -11.50 4.77 29.25
CA LEU A 99 -10.20 4.36 29.79
C LEU A 99 -9.09 4.38 28.74
N TYR A 100 -9.43 4.16 27.47
CA TYR A 100 -8.45 4.05 26.39
C TYR A 100 -8.12 5.38 25.73
N TRP A 101 -8.87 6.45 26.05
CA TRP A 101 -8.66 7.76 25.44
C TRP A 101 -7.82 8.68 26.33
N ASP A 102 -8.30 8.97 27.55
CA ASP A 102 -7.62 9.88 28.48
C ASP A 102 -7.18 9.20 29.79
N GLY A 103 -7.28 7.87 29.85
CA GLY A 103 -7.00 7.07 31.05
C GLY A 103 -8.18 6.93 32.01
N GLY A 104 -9.39 7.35 31.61
CA GLY A 104 -10.62 7.24 32.42
C GLY A 104 -10.69 8.29 33.50
N SER A 105 -10.30 9.52 33.18
CA SER A 105 -10.18 10.62 34.14
C SER A 105 -11.50 10.87 34.89
N ARG A 106 -12.62 10.94 34.17
CA ARG A 106 -13.98 11.10 34.71
C ARG A 106 -14.42 9.90 35.53
N GLN A 107 -14.15 8.68 35.03
CA GLN A 107 -14.48 7.45 35.75
C GLN A 107 -13.79 7.37 37.11
N SER A 108 -12.49 7.70 37.17
CA SER A 108 -11.71 7.62 38.41
C SER A 108 -12.24 8.56 39.50
N ILE A 109 -12.61 9.79 39.12
CA ILE A 109 -13.15 10.81 40.03
C ILE A 109 -14.54 10.39 40.53
N LEU A 110 -15.44 10.01 39.62
CA LEU A 110 -16.81 9.64 39.99
C LEU A 110 -16.86 8.35 40.80
N ARG A 111 -15.97 7.38 40.52
CA ARG A 111 -15.82 6.18 41.35
C ARG A 111 -15.43 6.54 42.79
N ALA A 112 -14.48 7.44 42.97
CA ALA A 112 -14.06 7.89 44.30
C ALA A 112 -15.16 8.66 45.03
N LEU A 113 -15.86 9.57 44.34
CA LEU A 113 -17.00 10.28 44.91
C LEU A 113 -18.13 9.33 45.34
N VAL A 114 -18.44 8.31 44.53
CA VAL A 114 -19.41 7.26 44.86
C VAL A 114 -18.96 6.41 46.04
N GLU A 115 -17.66 6.11 46.16
CA GLU A 115 -17.11 5.38 47.31
C GLU A 115 -17.25 6.16 48.62
N ILE A 116 -17.14 7.49 48.57
CA ILE A 116 -17.29 8.38 49.73
C ILE A 116 -18.76 8.50 50.17
N ASP A 117 -19.65 8.82 49.24
CA ASP A 117 -21.10 8.90 49.50
C ASP A 117 -21.90 8.41 48.29
N THR A 118 -22.28 7.14 48.36
CA THR A 118 -23.04 6.47 47.30
C THR A 118 -24.40 7.12 47.03
N LYS A 119 -25.07 7.63 48.07
CA LYS A 119 -26.42 8.20 47.95
C LYS A 119 -26.39 9.56 47.29
N GLN A 120 -25.36 10.36 47.59
CA GLN A 120 -25.19 11.68 47.01
C GLN A 120 -24.71 11.61 45.56
N TRP A 121 -23.74 10.74 45.27
CA TRP A 121 -22.96 10.85 44.04
C TRP A 121 -23.42 9.94 42.90
N ARG A 122 -24.07 8.79 43.16
CA ARG A 122 -24.59 7.95 42.06
C ARG A 122 -25.60 8.66 41.17
N PRO A 123 -26.62 9.38 41.70
CA PRO A 123 -27.55 10.13 40.86
C PRO A 123 -26.86 11.21 40.03
N LYS A 124 -25.84 11.87 40.59
CA LYS A 124 -25.04 12.90 39.90
C LYS A 124 -24.15 12.30 38.80
N ALA A 125 -23.54 11.14 39.05
CA ALA A 125 -22.73 10.42 38.08
C ALA A 125 -23.58 9.98 36.87
N LEU A 126 -24.81 9.52 37.12
CA LEU A 126 -25.75 9.16 36.05
C LEU A 126 -26.15 10.39 35.23
N ALA A 127 -26.52 11.50 35.89
CA ALA A 127 -26.84 12.74 35.20
C ALA A 127 -25.66 13.25 34.36
N CYS A 128 -24.45 13.21 34.92
CA CYS A 128 -23.22 13.59 34.22
C CYS A 128 -22.99 12.72 32.98
N LEU A 129 -23.15 11.40 33.07
CA LEU A 129 -23.00 10.52 31.89
C LEU A 129 -24.02 10.88 30.80
N VAL A 130 -25.27 11.14 31.19
CA VAL A 130 -26.34 11.49 30.25
C VAL A 130 -26.05 12.84 29.58
N ASP A 131 -25.65 13.85 30.35
CA ASP A 131 -25.32 15.18 29.84
C ASP A 131 -24.10 15.13 28.90
N ASP A 132 -23.03 14.42 29.30
CA ASP A 132 -21.83 14.22 28.49
C ASP A 132 -22.14 13.48 27.18
N TYR A 133 -23.03 12.48 27.21
CA TYR A 133 -23.43 11.68 26.05
C TYR A 133 -24.34 12.42 25.06
N ILE A 134 -25.27 13.25 25.57
CA ILE A 134 -26.18 14.05 24.73
C ILE A 134 -25.47 15.30 24.18
N GLY A 135 -24.43 15.78 24.88
CA GLY A 135 -23.62 16.92 24.48
C GLY A 135 -22.59 16.61 23.39
N GLU A 136 -21.34 17.01 23.63
CA GLU A 136 -20.26 16.97 22.62
C GLU A 136 -19.63 15.58 22.43
N TYR A 137 -19.77 14.65 23.39
CA TYR A 137 -19.12 13.34 23.36
C TYR A 137 -20.11 12.21 23.03
N ARG A 138 -20.34 11.98 21.73
CA ARG A 138 -21.28 10.97 21.25
C ARG A 138 -20.56 9.78 20.59
N TYR A 139 -19.88 8.97 21.40
CA TYR A 139 -19.18 7.76 20.95
C TYR A 139 -19.73 6.50 21.64
N PRO A 140 -20.87 5.94 21.17
CA PRO A 140 -21.53 4.81 21.81
C PRO A 140 -20.65 3.55 21.89
N SER A 141 -19.81 3.31 20.89
CA SER A 141 -18.86 2.18 20.87
C SER A 141 -17.90 2.21 22.05
N ASN A 142 -17.43 3.40 22.42
CA ASN A 142 -16.46 3.58 23.48
C ASN A 142 -17.13 3.41 24.86
N LEU A 143 -18.37 3.90 25.01
CA LEU A 143 -19.16 3.65 26.22
C LEU A 143 -19.48 2.17 26.40
N ILE A 144 -19.84 1.45 25.33
CA ILE A 144 -20.10 0.00 25.38
C ILE A 144 -18.83 -0.76 25.79
N ARG A 145 -17.66 -0.36 25.29
CA ARG A 145 -16.39 -0.99 25.65
C ARG A 145 -16.03 -0.82 27.14
N ASN A 146 -16.44 0.29 27.74
CA ASN A 146 -16.23 0.63 29.15
C ASN A 146 -17.47 0.34 30.02
N LEU A 147 -18.46 -0.39 29.49
CA LEU A 147 -19.74 -0.61 30.16
C LEU A 147 -19.59 -1.24 31.55
N PRO A 148 -18.73 -2.26 31.77
CA PRO A 148 -18.54 -2.82 33.11
C PRO A 148 -18.11 -1.79 34.15
N GLU A 149 -17.15 -0.93 33.79
CA GLU A 149 -16.62 0.08 34.70
C GLU A 149 -17.61 1.22 34.96
N ILE A 150 -18.42 1.57 33.95
CA ILE A 150 -19.49 2.55 34.09
C ILE A 150 -20.62 2.01 34.99
N VAL A 151 -21.04 0.76 34.79
CA VAL A 151 -22.09 0.12 35.61
C VAL A 151 -21.68 0.06 37.07
N ASP A 152 -20.41 -0.26 37.33
CA ASP A 152 -19.79 -0.25 38.65
C ASP A 152 -19.93 1.09 39.40
N ILE A 153 -19.88 2.20 38.67
CA ILE A 153 -19.99 3.56 39.23
C ILE A 153 -21.46 3.91 39.46
N LEU A 154 -22.32 3.62 38.48
CA LEU A 154 -23.69 4.12 38.44
C LEU A 154 -24.67 3.33 39.30
N PHE A 155 -24.45 2.02 39.46
CA PHE A 155 -25.45 1.11 40.02
C PHE A 155 -24.94 0.37 41.26
N GLU A 156 -25.88 -0.10 42.08
CA GLU A 156 -25.60 -1.02 43.18
C GLU A 156 -25.42 -2.45 42.68
N ASP A 157 -26.32 -2.85 41.78
CA ASP A 157 -26.18 -4.09 41.04
C ASP A 157 -25.16 -3.90 39.93
N LYS A 158 -24.12 -4.73 39.98
CA LYS A 158 -22.99 -4.71 39.04
C LYS A 158 -23.21 -5.65 37.87
N ASP A 159 -24.38 -6.29 37.78
CA ASP A 159 -24.73 -7.12 36.63
C ASP A 159 -24.90 -6.25 35.39
N VAL A 160 -23.98 -6.42 34.45
CA VAL A 160 -23.97 -5.71 33.16
C VAL A 160 -25.02 -6.29 32.21
N LEU A 161 -25.43 -7.55 32.39
CA LEU A 161 -26.27 -8.26 31.43
C LEU A 161 -27.65 -7.61 31.21
N PRO A 162 -28.40 -7.17 32.24
CA PRO A 162 -29.68 -6.50 32.04
C PRO A 162 -29.54 -5.19 31.27
N ILE A 163 -28.50 -4.40 31.58
CA ILE A 163 -28.23 -3.12 30.93
C ILE A 163 -27.82 -3.33 29.48
N TRP A 164 -26.98 -4.33 29.21
CA TRP A 164 -26.64 -4.72 27.84
C TRP A 164 -27.86 -5.16 27.04
N LYS A 165 -28.77 -5.94 27.64
CA LYS A 165 -30.02 -6.33 26.97
C LYS A 165 -30.85 -5.12 26.61
N GLU A 166 -31.01 -4.17 27.52
CA GLU A 166 -31.76 -2.93 27.26
C GLU A 166 -31.10 -2.09 26.14
N ILE A 167 -29.78 -1.88 26.19
CA ILE A 167 -29.03 -1.17 25.14
C ILE A 167 -29.21 -1.87 23.79
N LYS A 168 -29.09 -3.20 23.76
CA LYS A 168 -29.29 -4.00 22.56
C LYS A 168 -30.72 -3.85 22.05
N GLU A 169 -31.73 -4.08 22.88
CA GLU A 169 -33.14 -3.99 22.47
C GLU A 169 -33.48 -2.58 21.97
N HIS A 170 -33.00 -1.54 22.65
CA HIS A 170 -33.18 -0.16 22.23
C HIS A 170 -32.51 0.13 20.88
N ALA A 171 -31.26 -0.30 20.69
CA ALA A 171 -30.58 -0.17 19.40
C ALA A 171 -31.35 -0.88 18.29
N TYR A 172 -31.85 -2.09 18.56
CA TYR A 172 -32.65 -2.86 17.60
C TYR A 172 -34.03 -2.22 17.32
N GLN A 173 -34.62 -1.47 18.25
CA GLN A 173 -35.87 -0.75 18.03
C GLN A 173 -35.69 0.54 17.23
N LEU A 174 -34.52 1.18 17.34
CA LEU A 174 -34.18 2.39 16.58
C LEU A 174 -33.68 2.08 15.18
N ASP A 175 -33.09 0.90 14.98
CA ASP A 175 -32.71 0.45 13.66
C ASP A 175 -33.97 0.03 12.89
N ALA A 176 -34.21 0.69 11.76
CA ALA A 176 -35.10 0.13 10.76
C ALA A 176 -34.36 -1.04 10.13
N PHE A 177 -34.46 -2.23 10.73
CA PHE A 177 -34.12 -3.47 10.03
C PHE A 177 -35.13 -3.63 8.90
N GLU A 178 -34.88 -2.93 7.80
CA GLU A 178 -35.37 -3.40 6.52
C GLU A 178 -34.76 -4.78 6.36
N GLN A 179 -35.60 -5.81 6.22
CA GLN A 179 -35.16 -6.99 5.51
C GLN A 179 -34.65 -6.45 4.19
N GLY A 180 -33.32 -6.42 4.01
CA GLY A 180 -32.73 -5.97 2.76
C GLY A 180 -33.49 -6.68 1.64
N ALA A 181 -33.93 -5.92 0.63
CA ALA A 181 -34.61 -6.51 -0.52
C ALA A 181 -33.77 -7.64 -1.16
N GLU A 182 -32.46 -7.62 -0.91
CA GLU A 182 -31.51 -8.69 -1.16
C GLU A 182 -31.56 -9.74 -0.04
N ASN A 183 -32.26 -10.85 -0.31
CA ASN A 183 -32.02 -12.08 0.43
C ASN A 183 -30.53 -12.44 0.32
N PRO A 184 -29.91 -13.01 1.38
CA PRO A 184 -28.61 -13.65 1.20
C PRO A 184 -28.72 -14.64 0.03
N PRO A 185 -27.68 -14.76 -0.82
CA PRO A 185 -27.73 -15.69 -1.94
C PRO A 185 -28.17 -17.05 -1.42
N ALA A 186 -29.24 -17.58 -2.00
CA ALA A 186 -29.69 -18.91 -1.66
C ALA A 186 -28.49 -19.85 -1.82
N LEU A 187 -28.16 -20.59 -0.77
CA LEU A 187 -27.24 -21.71 -0.91
C LEU A 187 -27.88 -22.62 -1.96
N PHE A 188 -27.28 -22.66 -3.14
CA PHE A 188 -27.74 -23.56 -4.18
C PHE A 188 -27.48 -24.98 -3.66
N ASP A 189 -28.53 -25.66 -3.21
CA ASP A 189 -28.45 -27.07 -2.78
C ASP A 189 -27.99 -27.99 -3.92
N GLU A 190 -27.97 -27.48 -5.16
CA GLU A 190 -27.50 -28.14 -6.38
C GLU A 190 -26.11 -27.67 -6.83
N ILE A 191 -25.19 -27.34 -5.92
CA ILE A 191 -23.77 -27.47 -6.27
C ILE A 191 -23.50 -28.98 -6.30
N GLY A 192 -23.81 -29.62 -7.44
CA GLY A 192 -23.36 -30.99 -7.70
C GLY A 192 -21.88 -31.10 -7.33
N GLU A 193 -21.42 -32.26 -6.85
CA GLU A 193 -20.06 -32.47 -6.32
C GLU A 193 -18.97 -31.99 -7.30
N LYS A 194 -18.68 -30.68 -7.33
CA LYS A 194 -17.51 -30.12 -7.99
C LYS A 194 -16.33 -30.59 -7.19
N ARG A 195 -15.27 -31.03 -7.88
CA ARG A 195 -14.04 -31.38 -7.16
C ARG A 195 -13.52 -30.11 -6.50
N GLY A 196 -12.92 -30.22 -5.32
CA GLY A 196 -12.33 -29.06 -4.63
C GLY A 196 -11.34 -28.29 -5.52
N ALA A 197 -10.67 -28.98 -6.45
CA ALA A 197 -9.79 -28.38 -7.44
C ALA A 197 -10.54 -27.46 -8.43
N ASP A 198 -11.72 -27.85 -8.90
CA ASP A 198 -12.50 -27.07 -9.88
C ASP A 198 -12.91 -25.72 -9.27
N LEU A 199 -13.33 -25.72 -8.00
CA LEU A 199 -13.66 -24.49 -7.26
C LEU A 199 -12.44 -23.59 -7.05
N LEU A 200 -11.27 -24.17 -6.78
CA LEU A 200 -10.03 -23.41 -6.65
C LEU A 200 -9.60 -22.80 -7.99
N ILE A 201 -9.78 -23.51 -9.10
CA ILE A 201 -9.51 -23.00 -10.45
C ILE A 201 -10.47 -21.85 -10.77
N GLU A 202 -11.78 -22.04 -10.56
CA GLU A 202 -12.78 -20.98 -10.73
C GLU A 202 -12.42 -19.75 -9.91
N PHE A 203 -12.12 -19.93 -8.62
CA PHE A 203 -11.72 -18.84 -7.74
C PHE A 203 -10.45 -18.13 -8.21
N ALA A 204 -9.43 -18.86 -8.68
CA ALA A 204 -8.21 -18.26 -9.19
C ALA A 204 -8.48 -17.40 -10.43
N PHE A 205 -9.30 -17.88 -11.38
CA PHE A 205 -9.69 -17.09 -12.54
C PHE A 205 -10.57 -15.89 -12.18
N ASP A 206 -11.46 -16.01 -11.21
CA ASP A 206 -12.23 -14.87 -10.70
C ASP A 206 -11.30 -13.81 -10.09
N MET A 207 -10.29 -14.22 -9.31
CA MET A 207 -9.29 -13.32 -8.75
C MET A 207 -8.36 -12.72 -9.83
N LEU A 208 -8.14 -13.43 -10.94
CA LEU A 208 -7.41 -12.90 -12.09
C LEU A 208 -8.16 -11.71 -12.72
N ASP A 209 -9.48 -11.79 -12.82
CA ASP A 209 -10.31 -10.74 -13.43
C ASP A 209 -10.49 -9.50 -12.53
N VAL A 210 -10.25 -9.64 -11.22
CA VAL A 210 -10.29 -8.53 -10.27
C VAL A 210 -9.23 -7.49 -10.63
N ALA A 211 -9.61 -6.20 -10.62
CA ALA A 211 -8.74 -5.08 -10.97
C ALA A 211 -7.59 -4.80 -9.97
N ILE A 212 -7.27 -5.74 -9.08
CA ILE A 212 -6.20 -5.63 -8.09
C ILE A 212 -4.96 -6.32 -8.65
N PRO A 213 -3.89 -5.57 -8.99
CA PRO A 213 -2.72 -6.13 -9.67
C PRO A 213 -2.07 -7.28 -8.90
N GLU A 214 -1.92 -7.13 -7.59
CA GLU A 214 -1.31 -8.15 -6.74
C GLU A 214 -2.09 -9.46 -6.73
N LEU A 215 -3.41 -9.39 -6.60
CA LEU A 215 -4.25 -10.60 -6.66
C LEU A 215 -4.20 -11.23 -8.04
N GLY A 216 -4.18 -10.41 -9.11
CA GLY A 216 -3.98 -10.90 -10.47
C GLY A 216 -2.67 -11.67 -10.63
N VAL A 217 -1.55 -11.17 -10.10
CA VAL A 217 -0.25 -11.86 -10.13
C VAL A 217 -0.31 -13.17 -9.34
N MET A 218 -0.85 -13.16 -8.12
CA MET A 218 -0.97 -14.37 -7.29
C MET A 218 -1.88 -15.42 -7.94
N ALA A 219 -3.00 -15.00 -8.52
CA ALA A 219 -3.90 -15.85 -9.27
C ALA A 219 -3.21 -16.45 -10.49
N HIS A 220 -2.44 -15.65 -11.24
CA HIS A 220 -1.67 -16.13 -12.38
C HIS A 220 -0.67 -17.21 -11.98
N GLN A 221 0.10 -17.00 -10.90
CA GLN A 221 1.05 -17.98 -10.37
C GLN A 221 0.32 -19.27 -9.95
N ALA A 222 -0.77 -19.14 -9.18
CA ALA A 222 -1.57 -20.29 -8.77
C ALA A 222 -2.12 -21.08 -9.97
N ILE A 223 -2.57 -20.41 -11.05
CA ILE A 223 -3.03 -21.09 -12.26
C ILE A 223 -1.88 -21.81 -12.96
N VAL A 224 -0.69 -21.21 -13.04
CA VAL A 224 0.50 -21.86 -13.60
C VAL A 224 0.83 -23.15 -12.84
N ASP A 225 0.82 -23.10 -11.50
CA ASP A 225 1.05 -24.30 -10.66
C ASP A 225 -0.05 -25.34 -10.84
N LEU A 226 -1.31 -24.92 -10.98
CA LEU A 226 -2.44 -25.83 -11.19
C LEU A 226 -2.38 -26.54 -12.55
N VAL A 227 -1.72 -25.95 -13.56
CA VAL A 227 -1.49 -26.58 -14.88
C VAL A 227 -0.50 -27.74 -14.80
N GLU A 228 0.37 -27.81 -13.78
CA GLU A 228 1.27 -28.95 -13.57
C GLU A 228 0.52 -30.28 -13.41
N ILE A 229 -0.72 -30.21 -12.92
CA ILE A 229 -1.58 -31.36 -12.67
C ILE A 229 -2.51 -31.52 -13.89
N GLU A 230 -2.18 -32.45 -14.80
CA GLU A 230 -2.96 -32.67 -16.04
C GLU A 230 -4.47 -32.91 -15.81
N ALA A 231 -4.85 -33.48 -14.66
CA ALA A 231 -6.26 -33.67 -14.29
C ALA A 231 -7.06 -32.37 -14.17
N ASN A 232 -6.40 -31.23 -13.96
CA ASN A 232 -7.00 -29.90 -13.87
C ASN A 232 -7.23 -29.25 -15.23
N TRP A 233 -6.58 -29.75 -16.30
CA TRP A 233 -6.62 -29.11 -17.61
C TRP A 233 -8.02 -28.86 -18.14
N PRO A 234 -9.00 -29.78 -18.05
CA PRO A 234 -10.33 -29.54 -18.61
C PRO A 234 -11.00 -28.27 -18.07
N GLU A 235 -10.89 -28.02 -16.76
CA GLU A 235 -11.48 -26.83 -16.13
C GLU A 235 -10.69 -25.57 -16.50
N ILE A 236 -9.36 -25.61 -16.43
CA ILE A 236 -8.51 -24.46 -16.81
C ILE A 236 -8.74 -24.09 -18.29
N LEU A 237 -8.82 -25.09 -19.19
CA LEU A 237 -9.14 -24.87 -20.59
C LEU A 237 -10.49 -24.17 -20.74
N GLY A 238 -11.52 -24.63 -20.02
CA GLY A 238 -12.84 -24.00 -19.99
C GLY A 238 -12.80 -22.54 -19.56
N GLN A 239 -12.03 -22.21 -18.52
CA GLN A 239 -11.88 -20.84 -18.03
C GLN A 239 -11.10 -19.93 -18.99
N VAL A 240 -10.09 -20.47 -19.69
CA VAL A 240 -9.33 -19.76 -20.73
C VAL A 240 -10.23 -19.46 -21.93
N VAL A 241 -10.99 -20.43 -22.43
CA VAL A 241 -11.92 -20.25 -23.57
C VAL A 241 -12.94 -19.14 -23.28
N ARG A 242 -13.47 -19.07 -22.06
CA ARG A 242 -14.45 -18.03 -21.67
C ARG A 242 -13.89 -16.60 -21.73
N ARG A 243 -12.56 -16.46 -21.67
CA ARG A 243 -11.87 -15.16 -21.53
C ARG A 243 -11.04 -14.78 -22.74
N ILE A 244 -10.56 -15.74 -23.52
CA ILE A 244 -9.68 -15.48 -24.67
C ILE A 244 -10.35 -14.65 -25.77
N ASP A 245 -11.67 -14.75 -25.92
CA ASP A 245 -12.46 -13.98 -26.88
C ASP A 245 -13.11 -12.73 -26.28
N THR A 246 -12.89 -12.44 -25.00
CA THR A 246 -13.40 -11.21 -24.38
C THR A 246 -12.64 -9.97 -24.87
N VAL A 247 -13.23 -8.79 -24.69
CA VAL A 247 -12.57 -7.52 -25.00
C VAL A 247 -12.05 -6.90 -23.70
N GLY A 248 -10.78 -6.49 -23.68
CA GLY A 248 -10.19 -5.78 -22.55
C GLY A 248 -9.17 -6.58 -21.74
N LEU A 249 -9.10 -6.30 -20.44
CA LEU A 249 -7.98 -6.77 -19.60
C LEU A 249 -7.98 -8.28 -19.39
N ALA A 250 -9.15 -8.93 -19.29
CA ALA A 250 -9.24 -10.39 -19.12
C ALA A 250 -8.58 -11.14 -20.29
N GLN A 251 -8.79 -10.69 -21.54
CA GLN A 251 -8.10 -11.24 -22.71
C GLN A 251 -6.58 -11.04 -22.62
N VAL A 252 -6.12 -9.83 -22.24
CA VAL A 252 -4.68 -9.56 -22.03
C VAL A 252 -4.08 -10.51 -20.99
N GLN A 253 -4.75 -10.70 -19.85
CA GLN A 253 -4.29 -11.56 -18.76
C GLN A 253 -4.20 -13.02 -19.19
N VAL A 254 -5.19 -13.52 -19.92
CA VAL A 254 -5.22 -14.90 -20.41
C VAL A 254 -4.19 -15.13 -21.51
N VAL A 255 -4.01 -14.21 -22.45
CA VAL A 255 -2.91 -14.32 -23.43
C VAL A 255 -1.56 -14.24 -22.73
N SER A 256 -1.43 -13.45 -21.67
CA SER A 256 -0.22 -13.43 -20.83
C SER A 256 0.00 -14.76 -20.12
N LEU A 257 -1.05 -15.42 -19.63
CA LEU A 257 -0.98 -16.74 -19.00
C LEU A 257 -0.51 -17.80 -20.00
N LEU A 258 -1.10 -17.83 -21.21
CA LEU A 258 -0.62 -18.70 -22.28
C LEU A 258 0.84 -18.41 -22.63
N ARG A 259 1.26 -17.14 -22.52
CA ARG A 259 2.66 -16.78 -22.72
C ARG A 259 3.57 -17.34 -21.63
N SER A 260 3.24 -17.22 -20.35
CA SER A 260 4.03 -17.83 -19.27
C SER A 260 4.12 -19.36 -19.42
N LEU A 261 3.03 -20.01 -19.84
CA LEU A 261 2.96 -21.47 -19.95
C LEU A 261 3.69 -22.07 -21.16
N ALA A 262 3.94 -21.32 -22.23
CA ALA A 262 4.37 -21.93 -23.49
C ALA A 262 5.77 -22.57 -23.45
N ASN A 263 6.63 -22.17 -22.51
CA ASN A 263 7.97 -22.75 -22.35
C ASN A 263 7.89 -24.15 -21.71
N ASN A 264 7.11 -24.28 -20.64
CA ASN A 264 7.07 -25.50 -19.81
C ASN A 264 5.91 -26.44 -20.17
N TYR A 265 4.80 -25.89 -20.69
CA TYR A 265 3.57 -26.62 -20.99
C TYR A 265 3.10 -26.36 -22.42
N LYS A 266 4.01 -26.46 -23.40
CA LYS A 266 3.71 -26.23 -24.83
C LYS A 266 2.49 -27.03 -25.32
N GLY A 267 2.32 -28.27 -24.87
CA GLY A 267 1.19 -29.13 -25.24
C GLY A 267 -0.18 -28.60 -24.78
N PHE A 268 -0.23 -27.95 -23.61
CA PHE A 268 -1.42 -27.26 -23.11
C PHE A 268 -1.73 -26.03 -23.98
N VAL A 269 -0.72 -25.18 -24.24
CA VAL A 269 -0.91 -23.95 -25.00
C VAL A 269 -1.32 -24.21 -26.45
N LEU A 270 -0.82 -25.30 -27.06
CA LEU A 270 -1.19 -25.71 -28.41
C LEU A 270 -2.67 -26.11 -28.56
N GLN A 271 -3.41 -26.33 -27.46
CA GLN A 271 -4.87 -26.50 -27.53
C GLN A 271 -5.58 -25.24 -28.04
N PHE A 272 -4.93 -24.07 -27.92
CA PHE A 272 -5.45 -22.76 -28.35
C PHE A 272 -4.86 -22.27 -29.67
N LYS A 273 -4.38 -23.18 -30.53
CA LYS A 273 -3.66 -22.81 -31.76
C LYS A 273 -4.50 -21.89 -32.67
N GLU A 274 -5.78 -22.18 -32.83
CA GLU A 274 -6.67 -21.44 -33.73
C GLU A 274 -7.02 -20.04 -33.17
N GLU A 275 -7.17 -19.95 -31.86
CA GLU A 275 -7.38 -18.70 -31.13
C GLU A 275 -6.12 -17.82 -31.25
N ILE A 276 -4.92 -18.38 -30.98
CA ILE A 276 -3.64 -17.68 -31.15
C ILE A 276 -3.45 -17.22 -32.60
N TYR A 277 -3.77 -18.08 -33.58
CA TYR A 277 -3.77 -17.75 -34.99
C TYR A 277 -4.64 -16.51 -35.26
N SER A 278 -5.88 -16.51 -34.77
CA SER A 278 -6.84 -15.41 -34.96
C SER A 278 -6.38 -14.11 -34.29
N LEU A 279 -5.86 -14.19 -33.06
CA LEU A 279 -5.41 -13.05 -32.27
C LEU A 279 -4.21 -12.30 -32.88
N CYS A 280 -3.44 -12.94 -33.76
CA CYS A 280 -2.40 -12.25 -34.55
C CYS A 280 -2.95 -11.16 -35.47
N ALA A 281 -4.26 -11.16 -35.73
CA ALA A 281 -4.99 -10.11 -36.44
C ALA A 281 -5.98 -9.34 -35.53
N SER A 282 -5.81 -9.37 -34.20
CA SER A 282 -6.68 -8.68 -33.24
C SER A 282 -6.74 -7.16 -33.52
N GLU A 283 -7.86 -6.52 -33.22
CA GLU A 283 -8.00 -5.06 -33.29
C GLU A 283 -7.36 -4.36 -32.09
N ASP A 284 -7.12 -5.07 -30.99
CA ASP A 284 -6.34 -4.56 -29.88
C ASP A 284 -4.84 -4.71 -30.19
N PHE A 285 -4.13 -3.59 -30.36
CA PHE A 285 -2.69 -3.59 -30.63
C PHE A 285 -1.89 -4.38 -29.58
N THR A 286 -2.24 -4.25 -28.30
CA THR A 286 -1.59 -4.98 -27.21
C THR A 286 -1.72 -6.48 -27.43
N VAL A 287 -2.96 -6.97 -27.56
CA VAL A 287 -3.25 -8.41 -27.73
C VAL A 287 -2.61 -8.93 -29.00
N ARG A 288 -2.65 -8.16 -30.09
CA ARG A 288 -1.98 -8.50 -31.34
C ARG A 288 -0.49 -8.70 -31.14
N MET A 289 0.20 -7.76 -30.49
CA MET A 289 1.64 -7.88 -30.26
C MET A 289 1.99 -9.07 -29.36
N MET A 290 1.17 -9.34 -28.35
CA MET A 290 1.34 -10.51 -27.49
C MET A 290 1.13 -11.82 -28.26
N ALA A 291 0.09 -11.89 -29.09
CA ALA A 291 -0.21 -13.05 -29.92
C ALA A 291 0.87 -13.32 -30.95
N LEU A 292 1.39 -12.29 -31.63
CA LEU A 292 2.52 -12.43 -32.57
C LEU A 292 3.78 -12.97 -31.88
N GLY A 293 4.10 -12.47 -30.68
CA GLY A 293 5.21 -12.99 -29.89
C GLY A 293 5.01 -14.47 -29.51
N LEU A 294 3.79 -14.82 -29.10
CA LEU A 294 3.42 -16.19 -28.76
C LEU A 294 3.45 -17.14 -29.98
N SER A 295 2.89 -16.72 -31.11
CA SER A 295 2.87 -17.47 -32.37
C SER A 295 4.29 -17.73 -32.87
N SER A 296 5.17 -16.71 -32.82
CA SER A 296 6.58 -16.87 -33.19
C SER A 296 7.29 -17.91 -32.32
N ARG A 297 7.03 -17.92 -31.00
CA ARG A 297 7.62 -18.90 -30.08
C ARG A 297 7.07 -20.32 -30.28
N LEU A 298 5.81 -20.43 -30.69
CA LEU A 298 5.16 -21.71 -30.94
C LEU A 298 5.33 -22.23 -32.37
N GLU A 299 5.95 -21.44 -33.25
CA GLU A 299 6.10 -21.72 -34.70
C GLU A 299 4.73 -21.85 -35.40
N ILE A 300 3.76 -21.03 -34.99
CA ILE A 300 2.44 -20.93 -35.62
C ILE A 300 2.48 -19.76 -36.60
N GLU A 301 2.09 -19.97 -37.85
CA GLU A 301 1.92 -18.88 -38.82
C GLU A 301 0.71 -18.02 -38.42
N GLY A 302 0.91 -16.75 -38.08
CA GLY A 302 -0.18 -15.87 -37.61
C GLY A 302 -1.11 -15.40 -38.73
N ARG A 303 -2.38 -15.16 -38.41
CA ARG A 303 -3.33 -14.52 -39.33
C ARG A 303 -2.93 -13.08 -39.62
N LEU A 304 -3.05 -12.67 -40.88
CA LEU A 304 -2.90 -11.26 -41.28
C LEU A 304 -4.24 -10.51 -41.17
N PRO A 305 -4.22 -9.21 -40.84
CA PRO A 305 -5.41 -8.37 -40.85
C PRO A 305 -6.03 -8.30 -42.26
N SER A 306 -7.35 -8.08 -42.33
CA SER A 306 -8.05 -8.02 -43.62
C SER A 306 -7.65 -6.78 -44.42
N HIS A 307 -7.66 -6.89 -45.76
CA HIS A 307 -7.36 -5.75 -46.63
C HIS A 307 -8.30 -4.55 -46.43
N GLU A 308 -9.52 -4.78 -45.95
CA GLU A 308 -10.47 -3.69 -45.66
C GLU A 308 -9.96 -2.74 -44.57
N ARG A 309 -9.18 -3.26 -43.61
CA ARG A 309 -8.56 -2.44 -42.54
C ARG A 309 -7.44 -1.52 -43.02
N SER A 310 -7.00 -1.65 -44.27
CA SER A 310 -6.08 -0.67 -44.87
C SER A 310 -6.74 0.69 -45.14
N LYS A 311 -8.08 0.77 -45.11
CA LYS A 311 -8.82 2.01 -45.29
C LYS A 311 -9.05 2.68 -43.94
N LEU A 312 -8.61 3.94 -43.83
CA LEU A 312 -8.86 4.72 -42.63
C LEU A 312 -10.35 5.11 -42.51
N PRO A 313 -10.91 5.05 -41.28
CA PRO A 313 -12.15 5.71 -40.95
C PRO A 313 -12.16 7.20 -41.31
N LEU A 314 -13.32 7.70 -41.75
CA LEU A 314 -13.49 9.09 -42.19
C LEU A 314 -13.11 10.12 -41.11
N ILE A 315 -13.24 9.77 -39.82
CA ILE A 315 -12.94 10.67 -38.70
C ILE A 315 -11.52 11.25 -38.76
N TYR A 316 -10.56 10.51 -39.33
CA TYR A 316 -9.18 10.96 -39.43
C TYR A 316 -8.99 12.06 -40.48
N ASP A 317 -9.91 12.20 -41.43
CA ASP A 317 -9.89 13.23 -42.48
C ASP A 317 -10.83 14.42 -42.19
N LEU A 318 -11.57 14.40 -41.07
CA LEU A 318 -12.47 15.50 -40.71
C LEU A 318 -11.69 16.69 -40.14
N GLU A 319 -12.11 17.91 -40.50
CA GLU A 319 -11.69 19.12 -39.81
C GLU A 319 -12.50 19.28 -38.52
N LEU A 320 -11.97 18.76 -37.42
CA LEU A 320 -12.56 18.94 -36.09
C LEU A 320 -12.12 20.28 -35.48
N PRO A 321 -12.99 20.95 -34.69
CA PRO A 321 -12.63 22.20 -34.05
C PRO A 321 -11.43 22.02 -33.11
N GLU A 322 -10.45 22.92 -33.20
CA GLU A 322 -9.34 22.95 -32.26
C GLU A 322 -9.85 23.01 -30.82
N ILE A 323 -9.31 22.14 -29.98
CA ILE A 323 -9.72 22.08 -28.58
C ILE A 323 -9.05 23.23 -27.83
N ARG A 324 -9.80 24.33 -27.67
CA ARG A 324 -9.32 25.62 -27.15
C ARG A 324 -8.83 25.56 -25.70
N ASN A 325 -9.29 24.58 -24.91
CA ASN A 325 -8.89 24.40 -23.53
C ASN A 325 -8.03 23.13 -23.40
N ARG A 326 -6.71 23.28 -23.53
CA ARG A 326 -5.73 22.22 -23.21
C ARG A 326 -5.38 22.17 -21.71
N LYS A 327 -5.97 23.06 -20.91
CA LYS A 327 -5.84 23.07 -19.45
C LYS A 327 -6.93 22.19 -18.84
N GLU A 328 -6.54 21.40 -17.86
CA GLU A 328 -7.42 20.49 -17.11
C GLU A 328 -8.69 21.22 -16.65
N ALA A 329 -9.86 20.70 -17.04
CA ALA A 329 -11.15 21.19 -16.56
C ALA A 329 -11.35 20.89 -15.07
N ILE A 330 -10.77 19.77 -14.61
CA ILE A 330 -10.78 19.33 -13.21
C ILE A 330 -9.33 19.24 -12.73
N PRO A 331 -8.88 20.17 -11.85
CA PRO A 331 -7.54 20.10 -11.27
C PRO A 331 -7.29 18.74 -10.63
N PHE A 332 -6.11 18.14 -10.83
CA PHE A 332 -5.76 16.88 -10.17
C PHE A 332 -6.01 16.93 -8.65
N SER A 333 -5.69 18.07 -8.02
CA SER A 333 -5.93 18.32 -6.59
C SER A 333 -7.41 18.34 -6.16
N ALA A 334 -8.35 18.41 -7.10
CA ALA A 334 -9.78 18.48 -6.81
C ALA A 334 -10.40 17.10 -6.52
N ILE A 335 -9.73 16.01 -6.90
CA ILE A 335 -10.20 14.63 -6.65
C ILE A 335 -9.35 14.07 -5.52
N ARG A 336 -9.88 13.89 -4.32
CA ARG A 336 -9.05 13.36 -3.23
C ARG A 336 -8.72 11.88 -3.48
N PRO A 337 -7.56 11.38 -3.03
CA PRO A 337 -7.34 9.94 -2.93
C PRO A 337 -8.50 9.30 -2.15
N GLY A 338 -9.10 8.27 -2.73
CA GLY A 338 -10.33 7.69 -2.21
C GLY A 338 -11.63 8.33 -2.72
N GLU A 339 -11.61 9.17 -3.77
CA GLU A 339 -12.81 9.61 -4.49
C GLU A 339 -12.90 8.99 -5.89
N THR A 340 -14.13 8.75 -6.37
CA THR A 340 -14.40 8.26 -7.74
C THR A 340 -14.15 9.36 -8.78
N LEU A 341 -13.74 9.00 -10.00
CA LEU A 341 -13.60 9.99 -11.08
C LEU A 341 -14.98 10.54 -11.42
N PRO A 342 -15.14 11.86 -11.60
CA PRO A 342 -16.38 12.40 -12.12
C PRO A 342 -16.61 11.90 -13.56
N ASP A 343 -17.87 11.86 -13.97
CA ASP A 343 -18.23 11.61 -15.35
C ASP A 343 -17.99 12.87 -16.18
N VAL A 344 -17.31 12.68 -17.30
CA VAL A 344 -16.83 13.74 -18.19
C VAL A 344 -17.06 13.27 -19.62
N ASP A 345 -17.62 14.15 -20.45
CA ASP A 345 -17.84 13.90 -21.88
C ASP A 345 -16.73 14.47 -22.76
N ASP A 346 -15.76 15.17 -22.16
CA ASP A 346 -14.61 15.73 -22.87
C ASP A 346 -13.61 14.61 -23.23
N PRO A 347 -13.36 14.35 -24.53
CA PRO A 347 -12.39 13.34 -24.97
C PRO A 347 -10.98 13.54 -24.40
N ILE A 348 -10.55 14.79 -24.15
CA ILE A 348 -9.22 15.06 -23.59
C ILE A 348 -9.17 14.64 -22.12
N GLU A 349 -10.19 14.97 -21.33
CA GLU A 349 -10.24 14.61 -19.91
C GLU A 349 -10.28 13.09 -19.72
N LEU A 350 -10.95 12.36 -20.62
CA LEU A 350 -10.97 10.90 -20.63
C LEU A 350 -9.60 10.30 -20.96
N LEU A 351 -8.83 10.95 -21.84
CA LEU A 351 -7.48 10.56 -22.23
C LEU A 351 -6.37 11.07 -21.29
N ARG A 352 -6.70 11.85 -20.27
CA ARG A 352 -5.72 12.52 -19.41
C ARG A 352 -4.59 11.62 -18.88
N PRO A 353 -4.83 10.36 -18.43
CA PRO A 353 -3.76 9.49 -17.95
C PRO A 353 -2.77 9.03 -19.04
N LEU A 354 -3.15 9.16 -20.31
CA LEU A 354 -2.45 8.66 -21.49
C LEU A 354 -2.05 9.80 -22.43
N MET A 355 -1.93 11.01 -21.89
CA MET A 355 -1.81 12.20 -22.73
C MET A 355 -0.47 12.23 -23.49
N THR A 356 0.59 11.72 -22.86
CA THR A 356 1.91 11.68 -23.49
C THR A 356 1.90 10.69 -24.66
N GLU A 357 1.27 9.54 -24.44
CA GLU A 357 1.17 8.42 -25.38
C GLU A 357 0.28 8.78 -26.57
N ALA A 358 -0.90 9.37 -26.32
CA ALA A 358 -1.81 9.75 -27.40
C ALA A 358 -1.25 10.87 -28.29
N LYS A 359 -0.49 11.83 -27.74
CA LYS A 359 0.25 12.84 -28.54
C LYS A 359 1.32 12.18 -29.39
N LEU A 360 2.11 11.30 -28.80
CA LEU A 360 3.15 10.56 -29.52
C LEU A 360 2.55 9.77 -30.69
N VAL A 361 1.43 9.06 -30.49
CA VAL A 361 0.75 8.32 -31.57
C VAL A 361 0.25 9.27 -32.67
N ALA A 362 -0.31 10.43 -32.30
CA ALA A 362 -0.75 11.44 -33.27
C ALA A 362 0.42 11.94 -34.14
N ASP A 363 1.55 12.24 -33.50
CA ASP A 363 2.78 12.71 -34.16
C ASP A 363 3.35 11.63 -35.11
N MET A 364 3.46 10.38 -34.64
CA MET A 364 3.97 9.26 -35.44
C MET A 364 3.10 8.93 -36.66
N SER A 365 1.77 9.06 -36.52
CA SER A 365 0.82 8.75 -37.59
C SER A 365 0.50 9.93 -38.52
N ASN A 366 1.01 11.12 -38.20
CA ASN A 366 0.70 12.38 -38.86
C ASN A 366 -0.83 12.63 -38.96
N VAL A 367 -1.51 12.41 -37.84
CA VAL A 367 -2.96 12.66 -37.65
C VAL A 367 -3.11 13.75 -36.60
N SER A 368 -4.13 14.62 -36.74
CA SER A 368 -4.38 15.63 -35.70
C SER A 368 -4.73 14.96 -34.37
N PHE A 369 -4.22 15.53 -33.28
CA PHE A 369 -4.49 15.01 -31.94
C PHE A 369 -5.99 14.99 -31.64
N GLU A 370 -6.73 16.00 -32.11
CA GLU A 370 -8.17 16.11 -31.95
C GLU A 370 -8.90 14.91 -32.59
N ASN A 371 -8.56 14.54 -33.83
CA ASN A 371 -9.21 13.43 -34.53
C ASN A 371 -8.93 12.10 -33.81
N LEU A 372 -7.69 11.93 -33.34
CA LEU A 372 -7.31 10.78 -32.52
C LEU A 372 -8.12 10.73 -31.22
N ALA A 373 -8.22 11.85 -30.48
CA ALA A 373 -8.93 11.92 -29.21
C ALA A 373 -10.43 11.58 -29.36
N TYR A 374 -11.08 12.12 -30.38
CA TYR A 374 -12.49 11.80 -30.67
C TYR A 374 -12.67 10.34 -31.09
N ARG A 375 -11.73 9.75 -31.84
CA ARG A 375 -11.80 8.33 -32.22
C ARG A 375 -11.60 7.40 -31.02
N VAL A 376 -10.72 7.75 -30.09
CA VAL A 376 -10.61 7.05 -28.80
C VAL A 376 -11.91 7.13 -28.03
N TYR A 377 -12.53 8.32 -27.92
CA TYR A 377 -13.80 8.49 -27.22
C TYR A 377 -14.93 7.64 -27.82
N GLU A 378 -15.01 7.57 -29.15
CA GLU A 378 -15.95 6.69 -29.84
C GLU A 378 -15.74 5.22 -29.43
N PHE A 379 -14.50 4.74 -29.45
CA PHE A 379 -14.17 3.39 -29.02
C PHE A 379 -14.46 3.14 -27.54
N MET A 380 -14.24 4.11 -26.65
CA MET A 380 -14.62 3.97 -25.24
C MET A 380 -16.12 3.74 -25.06
N LYS A 381 -16.96 4.30 -25.94
CA LYS A 381 -18.42 4.13 -25.91
C LYS A 381 -18.90 2.83 -26.56
N THR A 382 -18.12 2.25 -27.48
CA THR A 382 -18.55 1.08 -28.25
C THR A 382 -17.91 -0.23 -27.79
N LEU A 383 -16.69 -0.21 -27.26
CA LEU A 383 -15.96 -1.43 -26.88
C LEU A 383 -16.45 -2.01 -25.55
N ILE A 384 -16.70 -1.15 -24.56
CA ILE A 384 -17.16 -1.55 -23.22
C ILE A 384 -18.35 -0.67 -22.84
N PRO A 385 -19.48 -1.23 -22.37
CA PRO A 385 -20.64 -0.47 -21.92
C PRO A 385 -20.28 0.58 -20.85
N GLU A 386 -20.81 1.79 -20.99
CA GLU A 386 -20.50 2.92 -20.09
C GLU A 386 -20.83 2.64 -18.62
N ASN A 387 -21.88 1.86 -18.36
CA ASN A 387 -22.28 1.44 -17.02
C ASN A 387 -21.30 0.47 -16.34
N GLU A 388 -20.24 0.03 -17.02
CA GLU A 388 -19.16 -0.79 -16.45
C GLU A 388 -17.94 0.03 -16.02
N TRP A 389 -17.83 1.29 -16.41
CA TRP A 389 -16.64 2.11 -16.11
C TRP A 389 -16.91 3.55 -15.67
N ASN A 390 -18.17 4.02 -15.71
CA ASN A 390 -18.56 5.32 -15.20
C ASN A 390 -18.37 5.45 -13.67
N LYS A 391 -18.65 6.64 -13.13
CA LYS A 391 -18.55 6.93 -11.70
C LYS A 391 -19.34 5.93 -10.83
N GLN A 392 -20.54 5.56 -11.26
CA GLN A 392 -21.40 4.63 -10.52
C GLN A 392 -20.79 3.23 -10.48
N ALA A 393 -20.26 2.75 -11.61
CA ALA A 393 -19.57 1.46 -11.70
C ALA A 393 -18.37 1.41 -10.74
N GLU A 394 -17.56 2.48 -10.73
CA GLU A 394 -16.43 2.57 -9.80
C GLU A 394 -16.91 2.58 -8.33
N GLN A 395 -18.02 3.27 -8.02
CA GLN A 395 -18.57 3.27 -6.66
C GLN A 395 -19.06 1.88 -6.22
N ILE A 396 -19.78 1.17 -7.11
CA ILE A 396 -20.23 -0.21 -6.85
C ILE A 396 -19.02 -1.12 -6.61
N TYR A 397 -18.02 -1.04 -7.49
CA TYR A 397 -16.80 -1.84 -7.38
C TYR A 397 -16.06 -1.59 -6.07
N ARG A 398 -15.95 -0.33 -5.66
CA ARG A 398 -15.33 0.05 -4.38
C ARG A 398 -16.12 -0.42 -3.18
N ASN A 399 -17.45 -0.33 -3.23
CA ASN A 399 -18.30 -0.82 -2.15
C ASN A 399 -18.17 -2.34 -2.00
N TRP A 400 -18.12 -3.07 -3.12
CA TRP A 400 -17.87 -4.50 -3.14
C TRP A 400 -16.52 -4.85 -2.50
N LEU A 401 -15.41 -4.23 -2.95
CA LEU A 401 -14.08 -4.41 -2.37
C LEU A 401 -14.03 -4.08 -0.87
N GLY A 402 -14.69 -2.98 -0.47
CA GLY A 402 -14.80 -2.58 0.93
C GLY A 402 -15.59 -3.57 1.77
N GLY A 403 -16.69 -4.11 1.23
CA GLY A 403 -17.57 -5.07 1.90
C GLY A 403 -16.90 -6.42 2.19
N ILE A 404 -16.03 -6.89 1.28
CA ILE A 404 -15.25 -8.13 1.47
C ILE A 404 -13.90 -7.89 2.19
N GLY A 405 -13.62 -6.66 2.62
CA GLY A 405 -12.38 -6.30 3.33
C GLY A 405 -11.12 -6.24 2.45
N LEU A 406 -11.26 -6.35 1.11
CA LEU A 406 -10.16 -6.19 0.15
C LEU A 406 -9.84 -4.71 -0.09
N LYS A 407 -9.24 -4.08 0.91
CA LYS A 407 -8.77 -2.68 0.85
C LYS A 407 -7.35 -2.62 0.28
N LEU A 408 -7.19 -3.03 -0.97
CA LEU A 408 -5.95 -2.97 -1.74
C LEU A 408 -6.06 -1.92 -2.85
N THR A 409 -4.91 -1.46 -3.35
CA THR A 409 -4.88 -0.58 -4.53
C THR A 409 -5.33 -1.36 -5.76
N TYR A 410 -6.20 -0.75 -6.57
CA TYR A 410 -6.72 -1.34 -7.78
C TYR A 410 -6.58 -0.37 -8.96
N HIS A 411 -6.49 -0.91 -10.16
CA HIS A 411 -6.50 -0.13 -11.40
C HIS A 411 -7.91 0.39 -11.65
N ARG A 412 -8.06 1.71 -11.74
CA ARG A 412 -9.36 2.36 -11.94
C ARG A 412 -9.98 1.97 -13.29
N LEU A 413 -11.30 1.82 -13.33
CA LEU A 413 -12.03 1.27 -14.47
C LEU A 413 -11.91 2.16 -15.73
N LYS A 414 -12.19 3.46 -15.59
CA LYS A 414 -12.18 4.43 -16.71
C LYS A 414 -10.83 4.53 -17.44
N PRO A 415 -9.68 4.71 -16.76
CA PRO A 415 -8.37 4.67 -17.43
C PRO A 415 -8.06 3.36 -18.18
N LYS A 416 -8.55 2.20 -17.70
CA LYS A 416 -8.36 0.93 -18.42
C LYS A 416 -9.06 0.94 -19.77
N VAL A 417 -10.28 1.46 -19.82
CA VAL A 417 -11.08 1.55 -21.05
C VAL A 417 -10.47 2.57 -22.01
N ALA A 418 -9.97 3.71 -21.51
CA ALA A 418 -9.24 4.68 -22.33
C ALA A 418 -7.99 4.07 -22.97
N LYS A 419 -7.23 3.26 -22.22
CA LYS A 419 -6.04 2.57 -22.73
C LYS A 419 -6.38 1.52 -23.78
N LEU A 420 -7.43 0.74 -23.55
CA LEU A 420 -7.95 -0.22 -24.52
C LEU A 420 -8.35 0.49 -25.82
N ALA A 421 -9.15 1.56 -25.73
CA ALA A 421 -9.60 2.32 -26.89
C ALA A 421 -8.43 2.94 -27.67
N LEU A 422 -7.41 3.47 -26.99
CA LEU A 422 -6.19 3.95 -27.64
C LEU A 422 -5.41 2.82 -28.33
N SER A 423 -5.37 1.62 -27.73
CA SER A 423 -4.77 0.42 -28.35
C SER A 423 -5.46 0.06 -29.69
N TYR A 424 -6.79 0.21 -29.77
CA TYR A 424 -7.54 0.01 -31.01
C TYR A 424 -7.20 1.06 -32.07
N VAL A 425 -7.11 2.33 -31.69
CA VAL A 425 -6.69 3.42 -32.59
C VAL A 425 -5.31 3.17 -33.17
N VAL A 426 -4.34 2.78 -32.33
CA VAL A 426 -2.98 2.43 -32.77
C VAL A 426 -3.03 1.32 -33.82
N CYS A 427 -3.90 0.33 -33.62
CA CYS A 427 -4.08 -0.78 -34.54
C CYS A 427 -4.69 -0.35 -35.89
N GLU A 428 -5.70 0.52 -35.89
CA GLU A 428 -6.28 1.10 -37.12
C GLU A 428 -5.22 1.87 -37.92
N LEU A 429 -4.43 2.71 -37.25
CA LEU A 429 -3.39 3.51 -37.88
C LEU A 429 -2.25 2.63 -38.41
N LEU A 430 -1.91 1.56 -37.70
CA LEU A 430 -0.93 0.57 -38.15
C LEU A 430 -1.42 -0.18 -39.39
N ASP A 431 -2.66 -0.67 -39.39
CA ASP A 431 -3.26 -1.42 -40.51
C ASP A 431 -3.38 -0.56 -41.77
N ALA A 432 -3.62 0.74 -41.60
CA ALA A 432 -3.63 1.73 -42.68
C ALA A 432 -2.24 2.17 -43.16
N GLY A 433 -1.16 1.67 -42.55
CA GLY A 433 0.21 2.04 -42.91
C GLY A 433 0.59 3.48 -42.56
N ARG A 434 -0.08 4.08 -41.56
CA ARG A 434 0.27 5.42 -41.05
C ARG A 434 1.43 5.40 -40.06
N ILE A 435 1.68 4.26 -39.43
CA ILE A 435 2.80 4.05 -38.51
C ILE A 435 3.90 3.29 -39.25
N LEU A 436 5.14 3.76 -39.18
CA LEU A 436 6.26 3.12 -39.89
C LEU A 436 6.68 1.82 -39.19
N PRO A 437 7.22 0.81 -39.90
CA PRO A 437 7.64 -0.45 -39.27
C PRO A 437 8.68 -0.27 -38.15
N GLN A 438 9.60 0.69 -38.30
CA GLN A 438 10.64 1.02 -37.32
C GLN A 438 10.11 1.63 -36.01
N GLU A 439 8.88 2.15 -36.04
CA GLU A 439 8.21 2.82 -34.92
C GLU A 439 7.40 1.85 -34.05
N VAL A 440 7.13 0.64 -34.57
CA VAL A 440 6.30 -0.37 -33.90
C VAL A 440 6.94 -0.87 -32.60
N ASP A 441 8.28 -0.97 -32.55
CA ASP A 441 8.98 -1.44 -31.35
C ASP A 441 8.81 -0.47 -30.17
N LEU A 442 8.82 0.84 -30.42
CA LEU A 442 8.54 1.85 -29.39
C LEU A 442 7.10 1.73 -28.89
N LEU A 443 6.13 1.59 -29.80
CA LEU A 443 4.72 1.39 -29.42
C LEU A 443 4.51 0.09 -28.66
N ARG A 444 5.22 -0.98 -29.02
CA ARG A 444 5.19 -2.25 -28.28
C ARG A 444 5.65 -2.06 -26.83
N ALA A 445 6.68 -1.25 -26.59
CA ALA A 445 7.15 -0.94 -25.23
C ALA A 445 6.12 -0.09 -24.46
N ILE A 446 5.53 0.92 -25.11
CA ILE A 446 4.56 1.85 -24.49
C ILE A 446 3.24 1.16 -24.15
N PHE A 447 2.71 0.34 -25.06
CA PHE A 447 1.44 -0.36 -24.89
C PHE A 447 1.59 -1.72 -24.23
N LYS A 448 2.77 -2.04 -23.68
CA LYS A 448 2.96 -3.28 -22.93
C LYS A 448 2.05 -3.27 -21.70
N ARG A 449 1.18 -4.28 -21.60
CA ARG A 449 0.22 -4.42 -20.49
C ARG A 449 0.57 -5.55 -19.53
N SER A 450 1.54 -6.40 -19.87
CA SER A 450 2.02 -7.45 -18.99
C SER A 450 3.53 -7.67 -19.04
N ASP A 451 4.10 -8.12 -17.92
CA ASP A 451 5.51 -8.50 -17.78
C ASP A 451 5.62 -9.98 -17.39
N GLU A 452 5.99 -10.83 -18.34
CA GLU A 452 6.10 -12.28 -18.11
C GLU A 452 7.14 -12.60 -17.03
N LEU A 453 8.28 -11.91 -17.03
CA LEU A 453 9.35 -12.16 -16.06
C LEU A 453 8.87 -11.87 -14.63
N LEU A 454 8.20 -10.73 -14.41
CA LEU A 454 7.69 -10.38 -13.08
C LEU A 454 6.46 -11.18 -12.67
N LEU A 455 5.71 -11.76 -13.63
CA LEU A 455 4.56 -12.62 -13.33
C LEU A 455 4.99 -13.97 -12.75
N VAL A 456 6.10 -14.52 -13.20
CA VAL A 456 6.64 -15.80 -12.68
C VAL A 456 7.61 -15.60 -11.51
N LEU A 457 7.91 -14.35 -11.14
CA LEU A 457 8.85 -14.03 -10.08
C LEU A 457 8.20 -14.19 -8.71
N GLU A 458 8.70 -15.16 -7.94
CA GLU A 458 8.40 -15.26 -6.52
C GLU A 458 9.33 -14.39 -5.68
N PRO A 459 8.81 -13.60 -4.71
CA PRO A 459 9.66 -12.84 -3.81
C PRO A 459 10.40 -13.77 -2.85
N ALA A 460 11.68 -13.49 -2.62
CA ALA A 460 12.46 -14.12 -1.56
C ALA A 460 12.09 -13.58 -0.17
N ILE A 461 12.52 -14.29 0.87
CA ILE A 461 12.52 -13.78 2.24
C ILE A 461 13.48 -12.59 2.32
N ARG A 462 13.10 -11.53 3.03
CA ARG A 462 13.97 -10.36 3.27
C ARG A 462 15.31 -10.83 3.88
N PRO A 463 16.46 -10.45 3.30
CA PRO A 463 17.76 -10.75 3.89
C PRO A 463 17.89 -10.17 5.30
N ALA A 464 18.48 -10.92 6.23
CA ALA A 464 18.50 -10.56 7.66
C ALA A 464 19.26 -9.24 7.94
N CYS A 465 20.27 -8.96 7.10
CA CYS A 465 21.03 -7.71 7.11
C CYS A 465 20.21 -6.45 6.78
N ILE A 466 19.07 -6.57 6.06
CA ILE A 466 18.18 -5.45 5.76
C ILE A 466 17.27 -5.22 6.96
N VAL A 467 17.65 -4.32 7.84
CA VAL A 467 16.97 -4.11 9.13
C VAL A 467 15.70 -3.28 8.95
N VAL A 468 14.61 -3.78 9.55
CA VAL A 468 13.36 -3.04 9.70
C VAL A 468 13.64 -1.78 10.54
N PRO A 469 13.37 -0.57 10.03
CA PRO A 469 13.56 0.65 10.80
C PRO A 469 12.86 0.56 12.15
N LYS A 470 13.65 0.68 13.23
CA LYS A 470 13.13 0.74 14.60
C LYS A 470 12.43 2.08 14.78
N ALA A 471 11.11 2.05 14.67
CA ALA A 471 10.29 3.10 15.20
C ALA A 471 9.75 2.66 16.55
N GLU A 472 9.74 3.54 17.55
CA GLU A 472 8.92 3.28 18.73
C GLU A 472 7.47 3.37 18.25
N ASP A 473 6.75 2.24 18.22
CA ASP A 473 5.45 2.06 17.53
C ASP A 473 4.38 3.11 17.87
N ARG A 474 4.52 3.81 19.01
CA ARG A 474 3.61 4.89 19.44
C ARG A 474 4.09 6.31 19.14
N ASN A 475 5.33 6.51 18.70
CA ASN A 475 5.88 7.84 18.42
C ASN A 475 5.68 8.26 16.96
N ILE A 476 5.60 7.34 15.99
CA ILE A 476 5.35 7.76 14.60
C ILE A 476 3.93 8.33 14.47
N SER A 477 2.94 7.72 15.11
CA SER A 477 1.53 8.16 15.06
C SER A 477 1.27 9.54 15.68
N HIS A 478 2.16 9.99 16.58
CA HIS A 478 1.95 11.19 17.39
C HIS A 478 3.02 12.27 17.19
N ASN A 479 4.19 11.93 16.62
CA ASN A 479 5.32 12.86 16.47
C ASN A 479 6.00 12.74 15.10
N HIS A 480 5.23 12.95 14.03
CA HIS A 480 5.71 12.87 12.65
C HIS A 480 6.91 13.79 12.37
N ASP A 481 6.92 15.00 12.93
CA ASP A 481 8.00 15.98 12.76
C ASP A 481 9.34 15.47 13.31
N GLU A 482 9.33 14.78 14.46
CA GLU A 482 10.54 14.19 15.04
C GLU A 482 11.05 13.02 14.19
N TRP A 483 10.15 12.18 13.66
CA TRP A 483 10.53 11.08 12.78
C TRP A 483 11.10 11.58 11.45
N LEU A 484 10.50 12.60 10.83
CA LEU A 484 11.09 13.26 9.65
C LEU A 484 12.43 13.93 9.98
N GLY A 485 12.53 14.62 11.12
CA GLY A 485 13.76 15.28 11.57
C GLY A 485 14.93 14.31 11.82
N ASN A 486 14.64 13.07 12.21
CA ASN A 486 15.64 12.02 12.46
C ASN A 486 16.00 11.19 11.20
N ILE A 487 15.87 11.76 9.99
CA ILE A 487 16.09 11.04 8.73
C ILE A 487 17.52 10.49 8.57
N GLU A 488 18.52 11.12 9.21
CA GLU A 488 19.91 10.64 9.23
C GLU A 488 20.03 9.20 9.74
N GLN A 489 19.13 8.76 10.62
CA GLN A 489 19.09 7.39 11.11
C GLN A 489 18.91 6.38 9.96
N GLY A 490 18.12 6.72 8.92
CA GLY A 490 17.92 5.86 7.76
C GLY A 490 19.22 5.62 6.99
N ILE A 491 20.09 6.64 6.89
CA ILE A 491 21.40 6.52 6.23
C ILE A 491 22.31 5.55 6.97
N THR A 492 22.25 5.52 8.31
CA THR A 492 23.07 4.60 9.11
C THR A 492 22.67 3.12 8.99
N GLN A 493 21.52 2.83 8.36
CA GLN A 493 20.97 1.47 8.23
C GLN A 493 21.28 0.80 6.89
N PHE A 494 21.97 1.49 5.97
CA PHE A 494 22.50 0.84 4.78
C PHE A 494 23.60 -0.16 5.16
N VAL A 495 23.60 -1.30 4.49
CA VAL A 495 24.64 -2.33 4.62
C VAL A 495 25.38 -2.50 3.30
N ASP A 496 26.66 -2.83 3.37
CA ASP A 496 27.50 -3.00 2.17
C ASP A 496 27.49 -4.42 1.62
N ARG A 497 27.16 -5.40 2.46
CA ARG A 497 27.19 -6.82 2.11
C ARG A 497 25.97 -7.53 2.66
N ILE A 498 25.53 -8.55 1.93
CA ILE A 498 24.53 -9.50 2.43
C ILE A 498 25.19 -10.65 3.19
N ASP A 499 24.39 -11.50 3.83
CA ASP A 499 24.85 -12.62 4.68
C ASP A 499 25.74 -13.65 3.93
N THR A 500 25.73 -13.63 2.60
CA THR A 500 26.60 -14.48 1.74
C THR A 500 27.91 -13.80 1.34
N GLU A 501 28.27 -12.69 1.97
CA GLU A 501 29.45 -11.86 1.71
C GLU A 501 29.49 -11.16 0.34
N LYS A 502 28.45 -11.32 -0.49
CA LYS A 502 28.30 -10.55 -1.74
C LYS A 502 28.03 -9.07 -1.45
N GLN A 503 28.66 -8.18 -2.22
CA GLN A 503 28.55 -6.73 -2.04
C GLN A 503 27.26 -6.19 -2.67
N ILE A 504 26.55 -5.33 -1.96
CA ILE A 504 25.39 -4.60 -2.46
C ILE A 504 25.86 -3.40 -3.27
N ILE A 505 25.63 -3.45 -4.59
CA ILE A 505 25.95 -2.36 -5.53
C ILE A 505 24.71 -1.55 -5.92
N GLY A 506 23.52 -2.03 -5.58
CA GLY A 506 22.26 -1.29 -5.68
C GLY A 506 21.21 -1.79 -4.70
N GLU A 507 20.39 -0.88 -4.17
CA GLU A 507 19.27 -1.18 -3.27
C GLU A 507 18.10 -0.26 -3.57
N LEU A 508 16.89 -0.79 -3.58
CA LEU A 508 15.63 -0.05 -3.48
C LEU A 508 14.76 -0.79 -2.46
N THR A 509 14.53 -0.19 -1.29
CA THR A 509 13.75 -0.79 -0.21
C THR A 509 12.66 0.18 0.24
N THR A 510 11.41 -0.29 0.33
CA THR A 510 10.27 0.51 0.78
C THR A 510 9.66 -0.09 2.04
N TRP A 511 9.43 0.77 3.04
CA TRP A 511 8.72 0.46 4.28
C TRP A 511 7.46 1.32 4.36
N SER A 512 6.32 0.71 4.64
CA SER A 512 5.05 1.41 4.87
C SER A 512 4.43 0.93 6.18
N TRP A 513 4.31 1.84 7.14
CA TRP A 513 3.60 1.61 8.39
C TRP A 513 2.12 1.81 8.15
N LEU A 514 1.29 0.81 8.45
CA LEU A 514 -0.15 0.85 8.19
C LEU A 514 -0.92 1.70 9.23
N ASP A 515 -0.34 2.81 9.66
CA ASP A 515 -0.95 3.80 10.54
C ASP A 515 -1.84 4.79 9.76
N TRP A 516 -2.63 5.61 10.44
CA TRP A 516 -3.57 6.57 9.84
C TRP A 516 -2.94 7.46 8.78
N ASP A 517 -1.72 7.96 9.00
CA ASP A 517 -1.03 8.88 8.09
C ASP A 517 -0.09 8.20 7.09
N LEU A 518 -0.11 6.85 7.05
CA LEU A 518 0.72 6.00 6.20
C LEU A 518 2.20 6.44 6.13
N PRO A 519 2.91 6.52 7.28
CA PRO A 519 4.34 6.81 7.26
C PRO A 519 5.05 5.85 6.31
N THR A 520 5.94 6.38 5.46
CA THR A 520 6.65 5.60 4.45
C THR A 520 8.12 5.99 4.40
N GLU A 521 9.01 5.01 4.40
CA GLU A 521 10.45 5.21 4.22
C GLU A 521 10.93 4.45 2.99
N VAL A 522 11.57 5.16 2.06
CA VAL A 522 12.19 4.58 0.87
C VAL A 522 13.70 4.76 0.98
N ARG A 523 14.45 3.65 0.91
CA ARG A 523 15.90 3.62 0.89
C ARG A 523 16.39 3.26 -0.49
N MET A 524 17.36 4.01 -0.99
CA MET A 524 17.95 3.81 -2.30
C MET A 524 19.46 3.86 -2.20
N SER A 525 20.15 2.93 -2.84
CA SER A 525 21.59 2.99 -2.99
C SER A 525 22.01 2.63 -4.41
N THR A 526 23.03 3.30 -4.93
CA THR A 526 23.72 2.92 -6.17
C THR A 526 25.21 3.22 -6.06
N VAL A 527 26.00 2.51 -6.85
CA VAL A 527 27.39 2.86 -7.14
C VAL A 527 27.44 3.55 -8.50
N CYS A 528 28.11 4.69 -8.58
CA CYS A 528 28.17 5.50 -9.80
C CYS A 528 29.53 6.20 -9.97
N HIS A 529 29.75 6.77 -11.15
CA HIS A 529 30.92 7.60 -11.43
C HIS A 529 30.91 8.86 -10.54
N PRO A 530 32.06 9.40 -10.09
CA PRO A 530 32.13 10.56 -9.21
C PRO A 530 31.50 11.83 -9.79
N GLU A 531 31.41 11.93 -11.12
CA GLU A 531 30.78 13.04 -11.83
C GLU A 531 29.25 12.84 -12.01
N TRP A 532 28.67 11.75 -11.50
CA TRP A 532 27.22 11.57 -11.48
C TRP A 532 26.57 12.65 -10.60
N ASN A 533 25.71 13.43 -11.24
CA ASN A 533 25.25 14.77 -10.86
C ASN A 533 24.94 14.94 -9.36
N ASP A 534 25.44 16.04 -8.77
CA ASP A 534 25.67 16.25 -7.32
C ASP A 534 24.51 16.86 -6.52
N ASP A 535 23.47 17.46 -7.13
CA ASP A 535 22.53 18.36 -6.41
C ASP A 535 21.02 18.14 -6.71
N VAL A 536 20.62 17.02 -7.33
CA VAL A 536 19.19 16.78 -7.57
C VAL A 536 18.53 16.29 -6.29
N GLU A 537 17.57 17.05 -5.78
CA GLU A 537 16.72 16.63 -4.66
C GLU A 537 16.14 15.24 -4.95
N VAL A 538 16.44 14.28 -4.07
CA VAL A 538 15.98 12.90 -4.24
C VAL A 538 14.51 12.83 -3.85
N THR A 539 13.63 13.00 -4.82
CA THR A 539 12.17 12.99 -4.60
C THR A 539 11.51 11.65 -4.92
N SER A 540 12.19 10.76 -5.65
CA SER A 540 11.67 9.44 -6.04
C SER A 540 12.76 8.50 -6.58
N PRO A 541 12.50 7.19 -6.68
CA PRO A 541 13.39 6.25 -7.37
C PRO A 541 13.71 6.64 -8.81
N TYR A 542 12.76 7.24 -9.54
CA TYR A 542 12.96 7.72 -10.91
C TYR A 542 13.98 8.85 -11.03
N ALA A 543 14.04 9.71 -10.01
CA ALA A 543 14.99 10.81 -9.96
C ALA A 543 16.38 10.35 -9.49
N PHE A 544 16.45 9.24 -8.76
CA PHE A 544 17.69 8.72 -8.20
C PHE A 544 18.45 7.78 -9.15
N PHE A 545 17.74 6.83 -9.77
CA PHE A 545 18.33 5.85 -10.68
C PHE A 545 18.13 6.26 -12.14
N PRO A 546 19.06 5.89 -13.04
CA PRO A 546 18.76 5.94 -14.47
C PRO A 546 17.54 5.06 -14.75
N SER A 547 16.52 5.69 -15.31
CA SER A 547 15.21 5.07 -15.50
C SER A 547 14.54 5.58 -16.76
N MET A 548 13.66 4.74 -17.31
CA MET A 548 12.79 5.12 -18.42
C MET A 548 11.41 4.49 -18.20
N LYS A 549 10.36 5.27 -18.45
CA LYS A 549 8.97 4.91 -18.10
C LYS A 549 8.46 3.61 -18.72
N HIS A 550 9.06 3.14 -19.82
CA HIS A 550 8.60 1.97 -20.56
C HIS A 550 9.62 0.82 -20.54
N TRP A 551 10.56 0.82 -19.60
CA TRP A 551 11.48 -0.30 -19.39
C TRP A 551 10.80 -1.42 -18.61
N SER A 552 10.42 -2.47 -19.34
CA SER A 552 9.92 -3.71 -18.75
C SER A 552 11.05 -4.69 -18.44
N ALA A 553 10.88 -5.47 -17.40
CA ALA A 553 11.85 -6.47 -16.97
C ALA A 553 12.07 -7.54 -18.05
N SER A 554 11.00 -7.93 -18.75
CA SER A 554 11.08 -8.89 -19.86
C SER A 554 11.91 -8.41 -21.06
N ASP A 555 12.22 -7.11 -21.17
CA ASP A 555 13.06 -6.56 -22.24
C ASP A 555 14.55 -6.56 -21.86
N TYR A 556 14.88 -6.86 -20.61
CA TYR A 556 16.25 -7.03 -20.12
C TYR A 556 16.91 -8.29 -20.73
N PRO A 557 18.20 -8.27 -21.11
CA PRO A 557 19.17 -7.16 -21.05
C PRO A 557 19.23 -6.30 -22.32
N LYS A 558 18.27 -6.40 -23.25
CA LYS A 558 18.31 -5.73 -24.57
C LYS A 558 18.08 -4.22 -24.52
N ILE A 559 18.20 -3.63 -23.33
CA ILE A 559 18.03 -2.21 -23.07
C ILE A 559 19.36 -1.52 -23.42
N ASN A 560 19.44 -0.96 -24.63
CA ASN A 560 20.69 -0.48 -25.23
C ASN A 560 20.94 1.03 -25.03
N PHE A 561 20.07 1.75 -24.34
CA PHE A 561 20.11 3.22 -24.23
C PHE A 561 20.77 3.74 -22.94
N THR A 562 21.68 2.98 -22.32
CA THR A 562 22.23 3.33 -21.01
C THR A 562 23.74 3.55 -21.06
N ASN A 563 24.14 4.73 -21.55
CA ASN A 563 25.49 5.30 -21.33
C ASN A 563 25.59 6.01 -19.97
N GLU A 564 24.61 5.78 -19.10
CA GLU A 564 24.45 6.46 -17.83
C GLU A 564 25.51 6.00 -16.81
N PRO A 565 26.22 6.93 -16.13
CA PRO A 565 27.29 6.61 -15.17
C PRO A 565 26.89 5.90 -13.86
N SER A 566 25.84 5.07 -13.85
CA SER A 566 25.39 4.26 -12.69
C SER A 566 25.53 2.76 -12.98
N LEU A 567 25.93 1.99 -11.97
CA LEU A 567 26.04 0.53 -12.07
C LEU A 567 24.68 -0.16 -12.19
N VAL A 568 23.62 0.44 -11.68
CA VAL A 568 22.26 -0.13 -11.76
C VAL A 568 21.32 0.76 -12.55
N ILE A 569 20.31 0.12 -13.13
CA ILE A 569 19.20 0.77 -13.82
C ILE A 569 17.89 0.39 -13.13
N TYR A 570 16.95 1.31 -13.14
CA TYR A 570 15.63 1.14 -12.56
C TYR A 570 14.59 1.15 -13.68
N GLY A 571 13.83 0.08 -13.79
CA GLY A 571 12.70 0.02 -14.69
C GLY A 571 11.39 0.20 -13.93
N THR A 572 10.54 1.07 -14.47
CA THR A 572 9.12 1.01 -14.18
C THR A 572 8.40 0.59 -15.44
N GLY A 573 7.51 -0.38 -15.31
CA GLY A 573 6.49 -0.60 -16.30
C GLY A 573 5.38 0.42 -16.11
N ALA A 574 5.59 1.68 -16.51
CA ALA A 574 4.48 2.63 -16.54
C ALA A 574 3.41 1.99 -17.44
N TYR A 575 2.21 1.85 -16.89
CA TYR A 575 1.08 1.20 -17.55
C TYR A 575 1.11 -0.34 -17.60
N ILE A 576 1.99 -1.07 -16.93
CA ILE A 576 1.81 -2.53 -16.81
C ILE A 576 0.58 -2.82 -15.94
N ASP A 577 -0.41 -3.48 -16.54
CA ASP A 577 -1.67 -3.81 -15.87
C ASP A 577 -1.56 -5.13 -15.09
N HIS A 578 -0.78 -6.09 -15.63
CA HIS A 578 -0.66 -7.45 -15.14
C HIS A 578 0.81 -7.90 -15.05
N GLY A 579 1.35 -7.89 -13.84
CA GLY A 579 2.78 -8.09 -13.57
C GLY A 579 3.31 -7.02 -12.62
N GLY A 580 4.46 -7.27 -11.99
CA GLY A 580 5.11 -6.27 -11.13
C GLY A 580 5.39 -4.96 -11.88
N VAL A 581 5.40 -3.84 -11.16
CA VAL A 581 5.51 -2.50 -11.76
C VAL A 581 6.92 -1.93 -11.73
N GLU A 582 7.81 -2.50 -10.91
CA GLU A 582 9.14 -1.97 -10.68
C GLU A 582 10.17 -3.08 -10.52
N TRP A 583 11.39 -2.80 -10.98
CA TRP A 583 12.51 -3.72 -10.88
C TRP A 583 13.84 -2.96 -10.92
N LEU A 584 14.87 -3.56 -10.32
CA LEU A 584 16.22 -3.01 -10.27
C LEU A 584 17.22 -4.10 -10.70
N ALA A 585 18.14 -3.74 -11.60
CA ALA A 585 19.16 -4.67 -12.09
C ALA A 585 20.47 -3.96 -12.44
N LEU A 586 21.52 -4.75 -12.69
CA LEU A 586 22.78 -4.25 -13.26
C LEU A 586 22.51 -3.53 -14.59
N ASN A 587 23.16 -2.40 -14.82
CA ASN A 587 23.19 -1.73 -16.11
C ASN A 587 23.79 -2.68 -17.18
N PRO A 588 23.03 -3.10 -18.22
CA PRO A 588 23.49 -4.06 -19.21
C PRO A 588 24.79 -3.66 -19.91
N SER A 589 25.03 -2.36 -20.11
CA SER A 589 26.27 -1.84 -20.70
C SER A 589 27.51 -2.28 -19.95
N ILE A 590 27.43 -2.38 -18.62
CA ILE A 590 28.56 -2.82 -17.77
C ILE A 590 28.82 -4.30 -17.94
N GLY A 591 27.77 -5.13 -17.89
CA GLY A 591 27.90 -6.58 -18.07
C GLY A 591 28.46 -6.94 -19.45
N LEU A 592 27.96 -6.27 -20.50
CA LEU A 592 28.44 -6.44 -21.87
C LEU A 592 29.90 -6.00 -22.03
N LEU A 593 30.28 -4.86 -21.45
CA LEU A 593 31.66 -4.35 -21.49
C LEU A 593 32.66 -5.30 -20.82
N LEU A 594 32.24 -5.98 -19.75
CA LEU A 594 33.05 -6.96 -19.02
C LEU A 594 33.02 -8.37 -19.65
N GLY A 595 32.34 -8.53 -20.79
CA GLY A 595 32.23 -9.81 -21.49
C GLY A 595 31.42 -10.86 -20.72
N TRP A 596 30.50 -10.41 -19.87
CA TRP A 596 29.56 -11.28 -19.16
C TRP A 596 28.31 -11.53 -20.01
N SER A 597 27.56 -12.56 -19.66
CA SER A 597 26.27 -12.88 -20.27
C SER A 597 25.19 -13.08 -19.22
N VAL A 598 23.94 -12.77 -19.56
CA VAL A 598 22.80 -13.08 -18.68
C VAL A 598 22.52 -14.58 -18.69
N SER A 599 22.23 -15.13 -17.52
CA SER A 599 21.84 -16.53 -17.31
C SER A 599 20.32 -16.67 -17.33
N ASP A 600 19.82 -17.79 -17.83
CA ASP A 600 18.40 -18.17 -17.74
C ASP A 600 17.99 -18.57 -16.31
N ALA A 601 18.95 -18.72 -15.39
CA ALA A 601 18.71 -19.05 -13.99
C ALA A 601 18.99 -17.85 -13.08
N GLY A 602 18.11 -17.62 -12.11
CA GLY A 602 18.20 -16.46 -11.21
C GLY A 602 17.65 -15.17 -11.83
N VAL A 603 17.60 -14.11 -11.03
CA VAL A 603 16.91 -12.87 -11.42
C VAL A 603 17.92 -11.85 -11.93
N PHE A 604 17.85 -11.52 -13.23
CA PHE A 604 18.81 -10.65 -13.92
C PHE A 604 20.28 -11.04 -13.66
N ARG A 605 20.55 -12.35 -13.57
CA ARG A 605 21.85 -12.89 -13.19
C ARG A 605 22.85 -12.80 -14.34
N TRP A 606 24.01 -12.19 -14.09
CA TRP A 606 25.15 -12.16 -14.99
C TRP A 606 26.21 -13.18 -14.56
N ILE A 607 26.73 -13.90 -15.55
CA ILE A 607 27.79 -14.89 -15.39
C ILE A 607 29.00 -14.54 -16.24
N ASN A 608 30.20 -14.90 -15.76
CA ASN A 608 31.43 -14.82 -16.54
C ASN A 608 31.52 -15.98 -17.56
N GLN A 609 32.60 -16.00 -18.37
CA GLN A 609 32.84 -17.07 -19.35
C GLN A 609 33.01 -18.47 -18.74
N LYS A 610 33.34 -18.58 -17.44
CA LYS A 610 33.44 -19.85 -16.71
C LYS A 610 32.09 -20.33 -16.16
N GLY A 611 31.06 -19.49 -16.22
CA GLY A 611 29.75 -19.73 -15.64
C GLY A 611 29.61 -19.29 -14.18
N ASP A 612 30.61 -18.63 -13.59
CA ASP A 612 30.53 -18.13 -12.22
C ASP A 612 29.62 -16.90 -12.16
N VAL A 613 28.81 -16.81 -11.09
CA VAL A 613 27.88 -15.69 -10.87
C VAL A 613 28.66 -14.43 -10.50
N MET A 614 28.52 -13.41 -11.33
CA MET A 614 29.16 -12.11 -11.14
C MET A 614 28.23 -11.14 -10.43
N VAL A 615 27.03 -10.95 -10.97
CA VAL A 615 26.02 -10.05 -10.41
C VAL A 615 24.64 -10.70 -10.50
N GLU A 616 23.79 -10.47 -9.52
CA GLU A 616 22.41 -10.96 -9.51
C GLU A 616 21.52 -9.96 -8.77
N SER A 617 20.23 -9.94 -9.12
CA SER A 617 19.22 -9.19 -8.39
C SER A 617 18.44 -10.10 -7.44
N ILE A 618 18.01 -9.56 -6.30
CA ILE A 618 17.13 -10.25 -5.35
C ILE A 618 15.91 -9.36 -5.14
N TYR A 619 14.73 -9.89 -5.43
CA TYR A 619 13.46 -9.29 -5.05
C TYR A 619 12.95 -9.97 -3.78
N TRP A 620 12.58 -9.20 -2.77
CA TRP A 620 12.03 -9.70 -1.51
C TRP A 620 10.80 -8.91 -1.06
N LYS A 621 9.97 -9.51 -0.21
CA LYS A 621 8.70 -8.92 0.21
C LYS A 621 8.25 -9.41 1.59
N ASP A 622 7.94 -8.48 2.48
CA ASP A 622 7.26 -8.70 3.76
C ASP A 622 5.89 -7.99 3.73
N GLY A 623 4.89 -8.65 3.16
CA GLY A 623 3.55 -8.08 2.98
C GLY A 623 3.47 -7.10 1.80
N SER A 624 2.27 -6.56 1.56
CA SER A 624 2.02 -5.69 0.40
C SER A 624 2.00 -4.23 0.79
N ILE A 625 2.91 -3.44 0.22
CA ILE A 625 2.96 -1.98 0.39
C ILE A 625 1.70 -1.28 -0.15
N SER A 626 0.85 -1.98 -0.91
CA SER A 626 -0.43 -1.45 -1.43
C SER A 626 -1.60 -1.54 -0.45
N ARG A 627 -1.39 -2.20 0.71
CA ARG A 627 -2.41 -2.36 1.76
C ARG A 627 -2.82 -1.00 2.33
N GLN A 628 -4.11 -0.81 2.51
CA GLN A 628 -4.65 0.44 3.04
C GLN A 628 -4.70 0.44 4.57
N PRO A 629 -4.30 1.55 5.24
CA PRO A 629 -4.43 1.73 6.68
C PRO A 629 -5.89 2.03 7.12
N PRO A 630 -6.20 1.98 8.43
CA PRO A 630 -5.30 1.64 9.54
C PRO A 630 -5.27 0.14 9.85
N LYS A 631 -4.07 -0.36 10.13
CA LYS A 631 -3.77 -1.61 10.84
C LYS A 631 -2.59 -1.27 11.75
N MET A 632 -2.93 -0.75 12.94
CA MET A 632 -1.94 -0.25 13.89
C MET A 632 -0.88 -1.32 14.18
N ASP A 633 0.37 -0.87 14.31
CA ASP A 633 1.54 -1.71 14.59
C ASP A 633 1.93 -2.71 13.47
N ASP A 634 1.23 -2.72 12.32
CA ASP A 634 1.62 -3.51 11.15
C ASP A 634 2.53 -2.71 10.20
N ILE A 635 3.58 -3.35 9.70
CA ILE A 635 4.48 -2.83 8.66
C ILE A 635 4.39 -3.73 7.44
N CYS A 636 4.29 -3.12 6.25
CA CYS A 636 4.49 -3.81 4.98
C CYS A 636 5.75 -3.28 4.31
N SER A 637 6.49 -4.16 3.64
CA SER A 637 7.70 -3.76 2.93
C SER A 637 8.02 -4.67 1.76
N ASN A 638 8.80 -4.15 0.83
CA ASN A 638 9.40 -4.89 -0.26
C ASN A 638 10.72 -4.24 -0.64
N GLY A 639 11.53 -4.96 -1.41
CA GLY A 639 12.75 -4.37 -1.93
C GLY A 639 13.44 -5.19 -3.00
N TRP A 640 14.34 -4.49 -3.69
CA TRP A 640 15.24 -5.02 -4.69
C TRP A 640 16.68 -4.75 -4.26
N LEU A 641 17.52 -5.78 -4.31
CA LEU A 641 18.95 -5.68 -4.13
C LEU A 641 19.66 -6.11 -5.41
N VAL A 642 20.73 -5.42 -5.78
CA VAL A 642 21.67 -5.86 -6.82
C VAL A 642 22.99 -6.18 -6.14
N ILE A 643 23.39 -7.45 -6.19
CA ILE A 643 24.53 -7.98 -5.45
C ILE A 643 25.63 -8.46 -6.39
N ALA A 644 26.88 -8.19 -6.04
CA ALA A 644 28.07 -8.53 -6.82
C ALA A 644 28.99 -9.47 -6.01
N SER A 645 29.61 -10.44 -6.68
CA SER A 645 30.71 -11.22 -6.11
C SER A 645 31.97 -10.38 -5.94
N ASP A 646 32.90 -10.82 -5.10
CA ASP A 646 34.19 -10.11 -4.92
C ASP A 646 34.94 -9.95 -6.27
N GLU A 647 34.95 -11.01 -7.10
CA GLU A 647 35.55 -10.95 -8.44
C GLU A 647 34.85 -9.93 -9.34
N ALA A 648 33.52 -9.80 -9.24
CA ALA A 648 32.77 -8.82 -10.02
C ALA A 648 33.12 -7.39 -9.61
N VAL A 649 33.24 -7.15 -8.31
CA VAL A 649 33.62 -5.83 -7.76
C VAL A 649 34.99 -5.41 -8.26
N GLU A 650 35.98 -6.31 -8.20
CA GLU A 650 37.34 -6.05 -8.71
C GLU A 650 37.31 -5.66 -10.19
N LYS A 651 36.66 -6.45 -11.04
CA LYS A 651 36.55 -6.19 -12.48
C LYS A 651 35.79 -4.91 -12.80
N ILE A 652 34.71 -4.62 -12.07
CA ILE A 652 33.96 -3.37 -12.24
C ILE A 652 34.86 -2.18 -11.92
N ARG A 653 35.64 -2.22 -10.83
CA ARG A 653 36.56 -1.13 -10.45
C ARG A 653 37.67 -0.93 -11.47
N GLU A 654 38.19 -1.99 -12.07
CA GLU A 654 39.21 -1.89 -13.13
C GLU A 654 38.71 -1.08 -14.33
N VAL A 655 37.42 -1.21 -14.67
CA VAL A 655 36.83 -0.56 -15.85
C VAL A 655 36.21 0.81 -15.54
N THR A 656 35.56 0.95 -14.38
CA THR A 656 34.89 2.18 -13.97
C THR A 656 35.83 3.18 -13.28
N GLY A 657 36.98 2.73 -12.79
CA GLY A 657 37.96 3.56 -12.11
C GLY A 657 37.50 3.96 -10.72
N LYS A 658 37.67 5.25 -10.37
CA LYS A 658 37.15 5.78 -9.10
C LYS A 658 35.62 5.80 -9.20
N ALA A 659 34.95 5.28 -8.18
CA ALA A 659 33.49 5.29 -8.09
C ALA A 659 33.07 5.66 -6.66
N ILE A 660 31.84 6.14 -6.55
CA ILE A 660 31.23 6.53 -5.28
C ILE A 660 29.95 5.72 -5.06
N LYS A 661 29.72 5.32 -3.82
CA LYS A 661 28.44 4.80 -3.36
C LYS A 661 27.60 5.97 -2.89
N VAL A 662 26.37 6.04 -3.39
CA VAL A 662 25.39 7.04 -3.04
C VAL A 662 24.26 6.34 -2.33
N ASN A 663 24.00 6.73 -1.09
CA ASN A 663 22.86 6.29 -0.29
C ASN A 663 21.86 7.45 -0.21
N ALA A 664 20.57 7.17 -0.35
CA ALA A 664 19.52 8.16 -0.20
C ALA A 664 18.33 7.58 0.56
N VAL A 665 17.71 8.42 1.37
CA VAL A 665 16.49 8.08 2.14
C VAL A 665 15.45 9.15 1.88
N ILE A 666 14.22 8.70 1.64
CA ILE A 666 13.02 9.54 1.63
C ILE A 666 12.12 9.06 2.76
N ARG A 667 11.65 9.99 3.59
CA ARG A 667 10.56 9.74 4.53
C ARG A 667 9.37 10.62 4.18
N SER A 668 8.17 10.07 4.26
CA SER A 668 6.94 10.83 4.05
C SER A 668 5.80 10.36 4.95
N TYR A 669 4.87 11.28 5.23
CA TYR A 669 3.57 10.98 5.84
C TYR A 669 2.50 11.94 5.28
N GLY A 670 1.22 11.60 5.43
CA GLY A 670 0.12 12.46 5.01
C GLY A 670 -0.85 11.75 4.10
N ARG A 671 -1.70 10.90 4.70
CA ARG A 671 -2.68 10.10 3.98
C ARG A 671 -3.70 10.98 3.25
N ASN A 672 -4.10 10.55 2.05
CA ASN A 672 -5.09 11.24 1.21
C ASN A 672 -4.70 12.66 0.78
N THR A 673 -3.40 12.96 0.76
CA THR A 673 -2.88 14.21 0.20
C THR A 673 -2.08 13.90 -1.06
N TYR A 674 -2.09 14.83 -2.02
CA TYR A 674 -1.22 14.72 -3.19
C TYR A 674 0.20 15.16 -2.91
N ASN A 675 0.40 15.96 -1.86
CA ASN A 675 1.67 16.47 -1.42
C ASN A 675 1.86 16.04 0.04
N PRO A 676 2.27 14.79 0.29
CA PRO A 676 2.61 14.36 1.64
C PRO A 676 3.81 15.16 2.15
N ASP A 677 3.86 15.38 3.46
CA ASP A 677 5.01 15.98 4.11
C ASP A 677 6.19 15.03 3.92
N THR A 678 7.21 15.50 3.21
CA THR A 678 8.32 14.66 2.73
C THR A 678 9.65 15.29 3.12
N THR A 679 10.59 14.47 3.57
CA THR A 679 11.98 14.86 3.79
C THR A 679 12.89 13.85 3.10
N SER A 680 13.97 14.33 2.50
CA SER A 680 14.97 13.49 1.86
C SER A 680 16.39 13.85 2.31
N ILE A 681 17.28 12.86 2.29
CA ILE A 681 18.70 13.04 2.57
C ILE A 681 19.51 12.11 1.67
N GLN A 682 20.73 12.54 1.34
CA GLN A 682 21.68 11.77 0.55
C GLN A 682 23.05 11.79 1.22
N GLN A 683 23.76 10.66 1.15
CA GLN A 683 25.14 10.51 1.59
C GLN A 683 25.99 9.89 0.48
N ARG A 684 27.17 10.47 0.24
CA ARG A 684 28.16 9.96 -0.71
C ARG A 684 29.37 9.41 0.03
N ILE A 685 29.80 8.22 -0.37
CA ILE A 685 30.91 7.48 0.24
C ILE A 685 31.82 6.97 -0.89
N ASN A 686 33.13 6.97 -0.69
CA ASN A 686 34.03 6.34 -1.65
C ASN A 686 33.76 4.83 -1.67
N TRP A 687 33.55 4.27 -2.86
CA TRP A 687 33.27 2.84 -3.01
C TRP A 687 34.55 2.02 -3.15
#